data_AF-A0A1G7H0V4-F1
#
_entry.id   AF-A0A1G7H0V4-F1
#
_cell.length_a   1.000
_cell.length_b   1.000
_cell.length_c   1.000
_cell.angle_alpha   90.00
_cell.angle_beta   90.00
_cell.angle_gamma   90.00
#
_symmetry.space_group_name_H-M   'P 1'
#
loop_
_entity.id
_entity.type
_entity.pdbx_description
1 polymer ?
#
loop_
_entity_poly.entity_id
_entity_poly.type
_entity_poly.pdbx_seq_one_letter_code
_entity_poly.pdbx_strand_id
1 'polypeptide(L)'
;MKQYIKLIIIIVLLTMGATPVVAQSMSDDKVIEYILKEQNKGTSQSQIVIQLMQKGVTIEQIRRIKAKYNKQKSGEVVGAKNISGIDDEKQKSASRLRNKKKDDKEKKEDNFRKKTFDDEKENDEELTEKQKRIKLKDMRRELDFIMPDSLDEDFDFLFEKKKKHKREIFGRNIFNNKNLSFEPNMNIATPSNYKLGPGDQVFIDVWGASQKTIESTISPDGTIVIDEIGPVTIGGMTVAQANAYLKRKVGSNYVNSQVRLTVGDTKTITVNIMGEVVTPGTYTISAFASVFHALYMAGGVNEIGTMRDIKVYRNSKLVSTVDVYDYILNGKLTGNVRLADNDVIVVGAYDCLVNVAGKVKRPMFYEMKKNESVATALKYAGGFTGDAYKQSVRVLRKNGLEYQIFNVEEFELGKFQVSDEDSITVDSVIPRFANKVEIKGAVFRPGMYQSDGNIKTVKELIERAGGPKEDAFLDHAVMHRRRSDMTLEVLSIDVAGLLHGRVPDIPLRKEDVLFIPSKKDMQGEQILTIKGEVRYPGIYEYAANETLEDFILQAGGLKEAASTVKVDVARRIKNQQATDSEDFMAQTFSFSLKEGFVVEGEPSFTLEPFDEVYVRRSPGYYEQKNVSVEGEVLFAGTYTLARKSQRLSELVQSAGGLTKEAYIKGARLEREMTAEEKLRVETMIKAAAKENDKDSVSVAKTLDVGTTYYVGIELDKALANPGGENDIVLREGDRLIIPTFTNTVKVNGEVMFSTTVAYNSKQKLTDYIDQAGGFSQKAKKNRVYVINMNGMVYRIKGSGRKYINPGCEIIVPQKMASKKMTISEILTIGTSTASIATMIATIANLVH
;
A
#
# COMPACT_ATOMS: atom_id res chain seq x y z
N MET A 1 25.91 -68.53 -6.60
CA MET A 1 24.70 -67.69 -6.67
C MET A 1 24.80 -66.35 -5.91
N LYS A 2 25.47 -66.24 -4.75
CA LYS A 2 25.60 -64.96 -4.00
C LYS A 2 26.55 -63.91 -4.59
N GLN A 3 27.44 -64.27 -5.52
CA GLN A 3 28.33 -63.31 -6.21
C GLN A 3 27.71 -62.68 -7.46
N TYR A 4 26.77 -63.35 -8.13
CA TYR A 4 26.07 -62.79 -9.29
C TYR A 4 24.98 -61.78 -8.91
N ILE A 5 24.36 -61.92 -7.73
CA ILE A 5 23.39 -60.93 -7.23
C ILE A 5 24.07 -59.61 -6.86
N LYS A 6 25.31 -59.62 -6.35
CA LYS A 6 26.06 -58.39 -6.07
C LYS A 6 26.50 -57.67 -7.34
N LEU A 7 26.83 -58.39 -8.42
CA LEU A 7 27.21 -57.77 -9.69
C LEU A 7 26.00 -57.13 -10.41
N ILE A 8 24.81 -57.75 -10.31
CA ILE A 8 23.57 -57.17 -10.85
C ILE A 8 23.11 -55.96 -10.02
N ILE A 9 23.27 -55.97 -8.69
CA ILE A 9 22.97 -54.80 -7.85
C ILE A 9 23.91 -53.62 -8.15
N ILE A 10 25.20 -53.89 -8.45
CA ILE A 10 26.17 -52.84 -8.76
C ILE A 10 25.96 -52.27 -10.17
N ILE A 11 25.51 -53.08 -11.15
CA ILE A 11 25.21 -52.60 -12.51
C ILE A 11 23.87 -51.84 -12.57
N VAL A 12 22.89 -52.18 -11.73
CA VAL A 12 21.64 -51.41 -11.60
C VAL A 12 21.86 -50.10 -10.83
N LEU A 13 22.80 -50.05 -9.86
CA LEU A 13 23.16 -48.80 -9.18
C LEU A 13 24.05 -47.86 -10.02
N LEU A 14 24.74 -48.36 -11.06
CA LEU A 14 25.55 -47.52 -11.97
C LEU A 14 24.79 -46.98 -13.19
N THR A 15 23.52 -47.35 -13.37
CA THR A 15 22.67 -46.84 -14.48
C THR A 15 21.59 -45.86 -14.03
N MET A 16 21.45 -45.60 -12.73
CA MET A 16 20.72 -44.43 -12.21
C MET A 16 21.69 -43.33 -11.82
N GLY A 17 22.42 -42.81 -12.83
CA GLY A 17 22.93 -41.45 -12.76
C GLY A 17 21.73 -40.50 -12.78
N ALA A 18 21.11 -40.28 -11.62
CA ALA A 18 20.28 -39.11 -11.41
C ALA A 18 21.20 -37.91 -11.58
N THR A 19 21.18 -37.31 -12.77
CA THR A 19 21.59 -35.92 -12.89
C THR A 19 20.83 -35.16 -11.82
N PRO A 20 21.48 -34.42 -10.91
CA PRO A 20 20.74 -33.43 -10.17
C PRO A 20 20.18 -32.53 -11.25
N VAL A 21 18.86 -32.59 -11.45
CA VAL A 21 18.14 -31.49 -12.06
C VAL A 21 18.30 -30.37 -11.04
N VAL A 22 19.44 -29.69 -11.11
CA VAL A 22 19.57 -28.33 -10.60
C VAL A 22 18.44 -27.62 -11.30
N ALA A 23 17.36 -27.33 -10.56
CA ALA A 23 16.32 -26.44 -11.03
C ALA A 23 17.07 -25.19 -11.50
N GLN A 24 17.16 -25.03 -12.81
CA GLN A 24 17.94 -23.97 -13.43
C GLN A 24 17.23 -22.68 -12.98
N SER A 25 17.77 -22.01 -11.96
CA SER A 25 17.19 -20.77 -11.47
C SER A 25 17.10 -19.84 -12.66
N MET A 26 15.87 -19.43 -13.02
CA MET A 26 15.66 -18.57 -14.18
C MET A 26 16.56 -17.34 -14.06
N SER A 27 17.23 -16.93 -15.14
CA SER A 27 17.96 -15.67 -15.14
C SER A 27 16.98 -14.50 -15.04
N ASP A 28 17.44 -13.36 -14.51
CA ASP A 28 16.62 -12.15 -14.36
C ASP A 28 15.91 -11.74 -15.65
N ASP A 29 16.58 -11.88 -16.79
CA ASP A 29 16.01 -11.56 -18.11
C ASP A 29 14.95 -12.59 -18.54
N LYS A 30 15.13 -13.88 -18.21
CA LYS A 30 14.10 -14.92 -18.44
C LYS A 30 12.87 -14.75 -17.56
N VAL A 31 13.04 -14.21 -16.35
CA VAL A 31 11.93 -13.88 -15.43
C VAL A 31 11.07 -12.77 -16.04
N ILE A 32 11.69 -11.70 -16.56
CA ILE A 32 10.99 -10.61 -17.26
C ILE A 32 10.27 -11.14 -18.51
N GLU A 33 10.96 -11.92 -19.34
CA GLU A 33 10.37 -12.49 -20.57
C GLU A 33 9.15 -13.38 -20.25
N TYR A 34 9.24 -14.16 -19.17
CA TYR A 34 8.13 -14.98 -18.70
C TYR A 34 6.93 -14.15 -18.21
N ILE A 35 7.20 -13.09 -17.45
CA ILE A 35 6.16 -12.15 -16.98
C ILE A 35 5.42 -11.53 -18.16
N LEU A 36 6.17 -10.99 -19.14
CA LEU A 36 5.59 -10.35 -20.33
C LEU A 36 4.80 -11.36 -21.18
N LYS A 37 5.31 -12.59 -21.31
CA LYS A 37 4.63 -13.66 -22.04
C LYS A 37 3.30 -14.06 -21.41
N GLU A 38 3.24 -14.21 -20.09
CA GLU A 38 2.01 -14.59 -19.38
C GLU A 38 1.03 -13.41 -19.27
N GLN A 39 1.53 -12.19 -19.15
CA GLN A 39 0.72 -10.98 -19.22
C GLN A 39 0.01 -10.85 -20.59
N ASN A 40 0.73 -11.09 -21.69
CA ASN A 40 0.15 -11.07 -23.04
C ASN A 40 -0.90 -12.18 -23.27
N LYS A 41 -0.87 -13.26 -22.47
CA LYS A 41 -1.90 -14.30 -22.46
C LYS A 41 -3.10 -13.98 -21.58
N GLY A 42 -3.09 -12.85 -20.86
CA GLY A 42 -4.14 -12.48 -19.91
C GLY A 42 -4.10 -13.23 -18.58
N THR A 43 -2.98 -13.88 -18.24
CA THR A 43 -2.81 -14.56 -16.95
C THR A 43 -2.81 -13.52 -15.82
N SER A 44 -3.59 -13.77 -14.75
CA SER A 44 -3.68 -12.82 -13.63
C SER A 44 -2.34 -12.65 -12.90
N GLN A 45 -2.06 -11.46 -12.37
CA GLN A 45 -0.81 -11.16 -11.66
C GLN A 45 -0.54 -12.20 -10.55
N SER A 46 -1.57 -12.61 -9.81
CA SER A 46 -1.46 -13.63 -8.75
C SER A 46 -1.03 -15.01 -9.27
N GLN A 47 -1.54 -15.43 -10.44
CA GLN A 47 -1.14 -16.68 -11.09
C GLN A 47 0.30 -16.60 -11.60
N ILE A 48 0.73 -15.44 -12.13
CA ILE A 48 2.11 -15.23 -12.57
C ILE A 48 3.06 -15.36 -11.37
N VAL A 49 2.76 -14.73 -10.22
CA VAL A 49 3.60 -14.86 -9.02
C VAL A 49 3.67 -16.30 -8.52
N ILE A 50 2.54 -17.03 -8.48
CA ILE A 50 2.52 -18.44 -8.09
C ILE A 50 3.41 -19.28 -9.03
N GLN A 51 3.31 -19.06 -10.34
CA GLN A 51 4.12 -19.78 -11.32
C GLN A 51 5.60 -19.42 -11.22
N LEU A 52 5.95 -18.16 -10.93
CA LEU A 52 7.34 -17.73 -10.68
C LEU A 52 7.91 -18.39 -9.42
N MET A 53 7.13 -18.45 -8.34
CA MET A 53 7.51 -19.16 -7.11
C MET A 53 7.70 -20.67 -7.35
N GLN A 54 6.79 -21.30 -8.11
CA GLN A 54 6.91 -22.71 -8.52
C GLN A 54 8.14 -22.96 -9.39
N LYS A 55 8.60 -21.94 -10.13
CA LYS A 55 9.82 -21.96 -10.94
C LYS A 55 11.08 -21.55 -10.15
N GLY A 56 10.97 -21.39 -8.82
CA GLY A 56 12.10 -21.12 -7.93
C GLY A 56 12.57 -19.67 -7.89
N VAL A 57 11.76 -18.72 -8.39
CA VAL A 57 12.11 -17.28 -8.35
C VAL A 57 11.92 -16.73 -6.95
N THR A 58 12.96 -16.12 -6.38
CA THR A 58 12.92 -15.55 -5.03
C THR A 58 12.51 -14.08 -5.01
N ILE A 59 12.11 -13.57 -3.85
CA ILE A 59 11.72 -12.17 -3.70
C ILE A 59 12.92 -11.22 -3.85
N GLU A 60 14.11 -11.66 -3.41
CA GLU A 60 15.38 -10.96 -3.61
C GLU A 60 15.69 -10.82 -5.10
N GLN A 61 15.34 -11.83 -5.91
CA GLN A 61 15.52 -11.81 -7.35
C GLN A 61 14.59 -10.77 -8.01
N ILE A 62 13.31 -10.70 -7.62
CA ILE A 62 12.38 -9.67 -8.10
C ILE A 62 12.84 -8.26 -7.68
N ARG A 63 13.33 -8.07 -6.46
CA ARG A 63 13.89 -6.79 -6.00
C ARG A 63 15.11 -6.37 -6.82
N ARG A 64 15.96 -7.33 -7.21
CA ARG A 64 17.11 -7.11 -8.09
C ARG A 64 16.68 -6.67 -9.49
N ILE A 65 15.67 -7.34 -10.04
CA ILE A 65 15.05 -7.00 -11.33
C ILE A 65 14.45 -5.59 -11.28
N LYS A 66 13.72 -5.25 -10.21
CA LYS A 66 13.17 -3.91 -9.96
C LYS A 66 14.24 -2.83 -9.91
N ALA A 67 15.33 -3.09 -9.21
CA ALA A 67 16.47 -2.18 -9.16
C ALA A 67 17.14 -2.01 -10.54
N LYS A 68 17.30 -3.10 -11.31
CA LYS A 68 17.84 -3.07 -12.69
C LYS A 68 16.93 -2.26 -13.63
N TYR A 69 15.62 -2.48 -13.54
CA TYR A 69 14.60 -1.78 -14.34
C TYR A 69 14.52 -0.28 -13.99
N ASN A 70 14.52 0.08 -12.70
CA ASN A 70 14.48 1.48 -12.27
C ASN A 70 15.74 2.25 -12.70
N LYS A 71 16.92 1.60 -12.69
CA LYS A 71 18.18 2.17 -13.22
C LYS A 71 18.17 2.36 -14.73
N GLN A 72 17.50 1.49 -15.47
CA GLN A 72 17.29 1.66 -16.92
C GLN A 72 16.34 2.81 -17.22
N LYS A 73 15.26 2.96 -16.43
CA LYS A 73 14.28 4.05 -16.56
C LYS A 73 14.85 5.43 -16.21
N SER A 74 15.88 5.50 -15.35
CA SER A 74 16.57 6.74 -15.00
C SER A 74 17.68 7.17 -15.97
N GLY A 75 17.89 6.43 -17.08
CA GLY A 75 18.85 6.79 -18.12
C GLY A 75 20.33 6.57 -17.76
N GLU A 76 20.65 5.80 -16.71
CA GLU A 76 22.04 5.58 -16.27
C GLU A 76 22.83 4.54 -17.10
N VAL A 77 22.22 3.91 -18.11
CA VAL A 77 22.88 2.89 -18.94
C VAL A 77 22.58 3.14 -20.42
N VAL A 78 23.62 3.46 -21.20
CA VAL A 78 23.56 3.57 -22.66
C VAL A 78 23.55 2.15 -23.27
N GLY A 79 22.51 1.81 -24.03
CA GLY A 79 22.48 0.60 -24.88
C GLY A 79 21.48 -0.51 -24.54
N ALA A 80 20.52 -0.31 -23.63
CA ALA A 80 19.48 -1.32 -23.36
C ALA A 80 18.27 -1.18 -24.31
N LYS A 81 17.87 -2.29 -24.94
CA LYS A 81 16.69 -2.38 -25.81
C LYS A 81 15.41 -2.08 -25.00
N ASN A 82 14.52 -1.22 -25.50
CA ASN A 82 13.24 -0.91 -24.85
C ASN A 82 12.36 -2.16 -24.77
N ILE A 83 12.11 -2.66 -23.55
CA ILE A 83 11.37 -3.92 -23.29
C ILE A 83 9.93 -3.64 -22.81
N SER A 84 9.46 -2.38 -22.81
CA SER A 84 8.11 -2.04 -22.32
C SER A 84 7.00 -2.28 -23.35
N GLY A 85 7.31 -2.37 -24.65
CA GLY A 85 6.32 -2.61 -25.71
C GLY A 85 5.12 -1.63 -25.74
N ILE A 86 5.21 -0.49 -25.05
CA ILE A 86 4.12 0.47 -24.88
C ILE A 86 4.73 1.88 -24.93
N ASP A 87 4.18 2.72 -25.81
CA ASP A 87 4.62 4.09 -26.11
C ASP A 87 4.66 5.03 -24.87
N ASP A 88 5.71 5.85 -24.81
CA ASP A 88 6.09 6.73 -23.70
C ASP A 88 5.09 7.86 -23.38
N GLU A 89 4.11 8.14 -24.25
CA GLU A 89 3.17 9.25 -24.06
C GLU A 89 2.03 8.94 -23.09
N LYS A 90 1.56 7.69 -22.99
CA LYS A 90 0.45 7.33 -22.08
C LYS A 90 0.83 7.25 -20.60
N GLN A 91 2.12 7.14 -20.28
CA GLN A 91 2.59 7.00 -18.89
C GLN A 91 2.65 8.31 -18.10
N LYS A 92 2.80 9.47 -18.78
CA LYS A 92 2.96 10.77 -18.09
C LYS A 92 1.66 11.28 -17.45
N SER A 93 0.51 10.84 -17.94
CA SER A 93 -0.81 11.27 -17.45
C SER A 93 -1.25 10.54 -16.16
N ALA A 94 -0.84 9.28 -15.99
CA ALA A 94 -1.21 8.48 -14.81
C ALA A 94 -0.33 8.74 -13.57
N SER A 95 0.89 9.27 -13.75
CA SER A 95 1.85 9.47 -12.65
C SER A 95 1.55 10.71 -11.79
N ARG A 96 0.88 11.73 -12.35
CA ARG A 96 0.59 12.99 -11.64
C ARG A 96 -0.52 12.87 -10.60
N LEU A 97 -1.46 11.94 -10.75
CA LEU A 97 -2.56 11.72 -9.81
C LEU A 97 -2.18 10.87 -8.59
N ARG A 98 -1.01 10.21 -8.58
CA ARG A 98 -0.64 9.19 -7.57
C ARG A 98 0.36 9.68 -6.52
N ASN A 99 1.16 10.72 -6.81
CA ASN A 99 2.19 11.19 -5.87
C ASN A 99 1.63 11.94 -4.65
N LYS A 100 0.42 12.51 -4.70
CA LYS A 100 -0.10 13.34 -3.60
C LYS A 100 -0.65 12.55 -2.40
N LYS A 101 -0.80 11.21 -2.51
CA LYS A 101 -1.38 10.34 -1.46
C LYS A 101 -0.37 9.37 -0.82
N LYS A 102 0.88 9.35 -1.28
CA LYS A 102 1.88 8.32 -0.92
C LYS A 102 2.76 8.72 0.27
N ASP A 103 3.10 10.00 0.39
CA ASP A 103 4.07 10.50 1.37
C ASP A 103 3.57 10.43 2.84
N ASP A 104 2.25 10.42 3.06
CA ASP A 104 1.66 10.31 4.41
C ASP A 104 1.47 8.86 4.89
N LYS A 105 1.47 7.88 3.98
CA LYS A 105 1.29 6.45 4.29
C LYS A 105 2.62 5.74 4.59
N GLU A 106 3.69 6.07 3.87
CA GLU A 106 5.02 5.45 4.06
C GLU A 106 5.60 5.75 5.45
N LYS A 107 5.36 6.95 6.01
CA LYS A 107 5.84 7.33 7.35
C LYS A 107 5.15 6.58 8.51
N LYS A 108 3.93 6.07 8.31
CA LYS A 108 3.20 5.29 9.33
C LYS A 108 3.51 3.79 9.28
N GLU A 109 3.90 3.27 8.11
CA GLU A 109 4.21 1.83 7.94
C GLU A 109 5.66 1.48 8.31
N ASP A 110 6.63 2.39 8.16
CA ASP A 110 8.02 2.14 8.55
C ASP A 110 8.21 1.97 10.08
N ASN A 111 7.32 2.58 10.89
CA ASN A 111 7.31 2.35 12.34
C ASN A 111 6.76 0.96 12.73
N PHE A 112 5.96 0.32 11.87
CA PHE A 112 5.47 -1.05 12.11
C PHE A 112 6.49 -2.10 11.62
N ARG A 113 7.31 -1.76 10.61
CA ARG A 113 8.41 -2.60 10.13
C ARG A 113 9.49 -2.85 11.16
N LYS A 114 9.75 -1.92 12.07
CA LYS A 114 10.83 -2.06 13.05
C LYS A 114 10.56 -3.09 14.16
N LYS A 115 9.33 -3.60 14.30
CA LYS A 115 8.94 -4.48 15.42
C LYS A 115 8.87 -5.97 15.08
N THR A 116 9.14 -6.36 13.83
CA THR A 116 8.93 -7.75 13.36
C THR A 116 10.15 -8.38 12.69
N PHE A 117 11.32 -7.72 12.70
CA PHE A 117 12.48 -8.15 11.91
C PHE A 117 13.67 -8.71 12.71
N ASP A 118 13.57 -8.84 14.03
CA ASP A 118 14.68 -9.36 14.84
C ASP A 118 14.70 -10.87 15.04
N ASP A 119 13.69 -11.62 14.56
CA ASP A 119 13.70 -13.08 14.66
C ASP A 119 13.53 -13.74 13.28
N GLU A 120 14.41 -14.72 13.04
CA GLU A 120 14.40 -15.75 11.98
C GLU A 120 15.40 -15.54 10.82
N LYS A 121 16.60 -16.11 11.03
CA LYS A 121 17.52 -16.56 9.97
C LYS A 121 16.94 -17.79 9.27
N GLU A 122 17.07 -17.81 7.94
CA GLU A 122 16.64 -18.87 7.02
C GLU A 122 17.22 -20.25 7.37
N ASN A 123 16.34 -21.25 7.37
CA ASN A 123 16.63 -22.63 6.96
C ASN A 123 15.48 -23.08 6.04
N ASP A 124 15.82 -23.69 4.90
CA ASP A 124 14.90 -24.24 3.89
C ASP A 124 14.23 -25.54 4.39
N GLU A 125 13.36 -25.42 5.39
CA GLU A 125 12.36 -26.44 5.71
C GLU A 125 10.94 -25.87 5.57
N GLU A 126 10.02 -26.77 5.25
CA GLU A 126 8.67 -26.55 4.74
C GLU A 126 7.94 -25.31 5.32
N LEU A 127 7.91 -24.22 4.54
CA LEU A 127 7.22 -22.99 4.92
C LEU A 127 5.75 -23.26 5.27
N THR A 128 5.32 -22.82 6.45
CA THR A 128 3.89 -22.85 6.82
C THR A 128 3.04 -22.07 5.81
N GLU A 129 1.78 -22.46 5.63
CA GLU A 129 0.80 -21.76 4.78
C GLU A 129 0.79 -20.23 5.01
N LYS A 130 0.97 -19.80 6.25
CA LYS A 130 1.07 -18.38 6.62
C LYS A 130 2.31 -17.70 6.03
N GLN A 131 3.47 -18.35 6.06
CA GLN A 131 4.72 -17.83 5.49
C GLN A 131 4.68 -17.83 3.96
N LYS A 132 4.11 -18.87 3.32
CA LYS A 132 3.86 -18.90 1.86
C LYS A 132 2.99 -17.72 1.42
N ARG A 133 1.98 -17.34 2.23
CA ARG A 133 1.07 -16.22 1.97
C ARG A 133 1.72 -14.84 2.13
N ILE A 134 2.61 -14.67 3.11
CA ILE A 134 3.40 -13.43 3.27
C ILE A 134 4.36 -13.25 2.09
N LYS A 135 5.06 -14.33 1.72
CA LYS A 135 5.99 -14.35 0.58
C LYS A 135 5.28 -14.02 -0.74
N LEU A 136 4.06 -14.55 -0.96
CA LEU A 136 3.23 -14.23 -2.13
C LEU A 136 2.82 -12.76 -2.18
N LYS A 137 2.41 -12.18 -1.03
CA LYS A 137 2.00 -10.78 -0.91
C LYS A 137 3.17 -9.83 -1.18
N ASP A 138 4.34 -10.15 -0.64
CA ASP A 138 5.53 -9.30 -0.80
C ASP A 138 6.10 -9.41 -2.22
N MET A 139 6.12 -10.61 -2.84
CA MET A 139 6.51 -10.74 -4.24
C MET A 139 5.59 -9.95 -5.17
N ARG A 140 4.27 -9.97 -4.94
CA ARG A 140 3.31 -9.19 -5.73
C ARG A 140 3.60 -7.69 -5.66
N ARG A 141 3.77 -7.13 -4.46
CA ARG A 141 4.15 -5.72 -4.25
C ARG A 141 5.47 -5.36 -4.92
N GLU A 142 6.42 -6.28 -4.96
CA GLU A 142 7.69 -6.05 -5.64
C GLU A 142 7.57 -6.12 -7.16
N LEU A 143 6.55 -6.76 -7.74
CA LEU A 143 6.29 -6.86 -9.18
C LEU A 143 5.41 -5.73 -9.76
N ASP A 144 4.79 -4.92 -8.92
CA ASP A 144 3.88 -3.82 -9.32
C ASP A 144 4.49 -2.78 -10.27
N PHE A 145 5.82 -2.67 -10.34
CA PHE A 145 6.49 -1.75 -11.26
C PHE A 145 6.46 -2.22 -12.73
N ILE A 146 6.27 -3.52 -12.97
CA ILE A 146 6.11 -4.11 -14.32
C ILE A 146 4.62 -4.29 -14.65
N MET A 147 3.80 -4.60 -13.64
CA MET A 147 2.37 -4.89 -13.79
C MET A 147 1.53 -3.98 -12.86
N PRO A 148 1.24 -2.73 -13.26
CA PRO A 148 0.35 -1.87 -12.49
C PRO A 148 -1.11 -2.24 -12.81
N ASP A 149 -1.72 -3.12 -12.04
CA ASP A 149 -3.16 -3.38 -12.17
C ASP A 149 -3.98 -2.35 -11.37
N SER A 150 -5.15 -1.99 -11.88
CA SER A 150 -6.03 -0.92 -11.34
C SER A 150 -7.11 -1.44 -10.38
N LEU A 151 -7.10 -2.75 -10.07
CA LEU A 151 -8.11 -3.43 -9.27
C LEU A 151 -7.48 -4.09 -8.03
N ASP A 152 -7.02 -3.27 -7.09
CA ASP A 152 -6.47 -3.72 -5.80
C ASP A 152 -7.51 -3.79 -4.66
N GLU A 153 -8.78 -3.43 -4.91
CA GLU A 153 -9.79 -3.38 -3.83
C GLU A 153 -10.50 -4.72 -3.54
N ASP A 154 -10.41 -5.75 -4.39
CA ASP A 154 -11.22 -6.97 -4.24
C ASP A 154 -10.54 -8.17 -3.53
N PHE A 155 -9.21 -8.17 -3.39
CA PHE A 155 -8.52 -9.36 -2.84
C PHE A 155 -8.53 -9.41 -1.31
N ASP A 156 -8.35 -8.27 -0.62
CA ASP A 156 -8.44 -8.20 0.85
C ASP A 156 -9.90 -8.40 1.32
N PHE A 157 -10.89 -7.95 0.54
CA PHE A 157 -12.32 -8.13 0.80
C PHE A 157 -12.77 -9.61 0.74
N LEU A 158 -12.23 -10.38 -0.22
CA LEU A 158 -12.53 -11.81 -0.35
C LEU A 158 -11.87 -12.67 0.75
N PHE A 159 -10.71 -12.25 1.28
CA PHE A 159 -10.00 -12.99 2.33
C PHE A 159 -10.48 -12.69 3.75
N GLU A 160 -10.95 -11.47 4.05
CA GLU A 160 -11.67 -11.20 5.30
C GLU A 160 -12.94 -12.06 5.42
N LYS A 161 -13.60 -12.35 4.29
CA LYS A 161 -14.75 -13.27 4.23
C LYS A 161 -14.39 -14.72 4.59
N LYS A 162 -13.20 -15.20 4.17
CA LYS A 162 -12.72 -16.57 4.52
C LYS A 162 -12.33 -16.73 5.99
N LYS A 163 -11.90 -15.67 6.68
CA LYS A 163 -11.65 -15.69 8.13
C LYS A 163 -12.93 -15.87 8.96
N LYS A 164 -14.10 -15.65 8.35
CA LYS A 164 -15.41 -15.65 9.02
C LYS A 164 -16.16 -16.98 8.93
N HIS A 165 -15.76 -17.91 8.08
CA HIS A 165 -16.44 -19.21 7.97
C HIS A 165 -15.84 -20.26 8.92
N LYS A 166 -16.01 -20.05 10.23
CA LYS A 166 -16.41 -21.19 11.05
C LYS A 166 -17.73 -21.69 10.42
N ARG A 167 -17.99 -23.00 10.35
CA ARG A 167 -19.28 -23.52 9.85
C ARG A 167 -20.39 -22.98 10.75
N GLU A 168 -20.91 -21.79 10.44
CA GLU A 168 -21.97 -21.15 11.20
C GLU A 168 -23.28 -21.87 10.86
N ILE A 169 -23.77 -22.64 11.82
CA ILE A 169 -25.00 -23.40 11.72
C ILE A 169 -26.12 -22.58 12.37
N PHE A 170 -27.23 -22.45 11.66
CA PHE A 170 -28.36 -21.64 12.10
C PHE A 170 -28.91 -22.12 13.44
N GLY A 171 -29.14 -21.20 14.37
CA GLY A 171 -29.72 -21.48 15.68
C GLY A 171 -28.76 -22.04 16.73
N ARG A 172 -27.55 -22.49 16.35
CA ARG A 172 -26.57 -23.11 17.26
C ARG A 172 -26.18 -22.21 18.44
N ASN A 173 -26.18 -20.90 18.21
CA ASN A 173 -25.77 -19.91 19.17
C ASN A 173 -26.90 -19.44 20.11
N ILE A 174 -28.12 -19.98 19.99
CA ILE A 174 -29.25 -19.49 20.78
C ILE A 174 -29.04 -19.67 22.28
N PHE A 175 -28.42 -20.79 22.69
CA PHE A 175 -28.22 -21.15 24.09
C PHE A 175 -26.88 -20.68 24.69
N ASN A 176 -26.00 -20.07 23.89
CA ASN A 176 -24.68 -19.61 24.36
C ASN A 176 -24.40 -18.13 24.01
N ASN A 177 -25.42 -17.40 23.58
CA ASN A 177 -25.32 -15.97 23.34
C ASN A 177 -25.35 -15.20 24.66
N LYS A 178 -24.31 -14.40 24.94
CA LYS A 178 -24.18 -13.59 26.16
C LYS A 178 -25.34 -12.60 26.38
N ASN A 179 -26.06 -12.24 25.32
CA ASN A 179 -27.18 -11.29 25.37
C ASN A 179 -28.55 -11.99 25.48
N LEU A 180 -28.61 -13.32 25.47
CA LEU A 180 -29.84 -14.10 25.64
C LEU A 180 -29.75 -14.90 26.94
N SER A 181 -30.73 -14.69 27.83
CA SER A 181 -30.91 -15.53 29.00
C SER A 181 -32.14 -16.41 28.81
N PHE A 182 -31.98 -17.69 29.08
CA PHE A 182 -33.08 -18.66 29.21
C PHE A 182 -33.21 -19.06 30.68
N GLU A 183 -32.99 -18.14 31.61
CA GLU A 183 -33.23 -18.42 33.03
C GLU A 183 -34.73 -18.59 33.30
N PRO A 184 -35.13 -19.51 34.20
CA PRO A 184 -36.52 -19.69 34.56
C PRO A 184 -37.05 -18.41 35.19
N ASN A 185 -38.22 -17.94 34.74
CA ASN A 185 -38.89 -16.85 35.42
C ASN A 185 -39.34 -17.32 36.82
N MET A 186 -38.70 -16.80 37.87
CA MET A 186 -39.03 -17.12 39.27
C MET A 186 -40.32 -16.42 39.73
N ASN A 187 -40.82 -15.44 38.97
CA ASN A 187 -42.02 -14.65 39.27
C ASN A 187 -43.26 -15.14 38.51
N ILE A 188 -43.37 -16.45 38.23
CA ILE A 188 -44.58 -17.01 37.63
C ILE A 188 -45.58 -17.28 38.75
N ALA A 189 -46.83 -16.84 38.59
CA ALA A 189 -47.92 -17.21 39.49
C ALA A 189 -47.97 -18.73 39.63
N THR A 190 -47.88 -19.24 40.86
CA THR A 190 -47.76 -20.68 41.11
C THR A 190 -48.91 -21.43 40.43
N PRO A 191 -48.64 -22.33 39.46
CA PRO A 191 -49.69 -23.06 38.78
C PRO A 191 -50.51 -23.89 39.77
N SER A 192 -51.84 -23.87 39.66
CA SER A 192 -52.74 -24.62 40.56
C SER A 192 -52.48 -26.13 40.55
N ASN A 193 -51.86 -26.65 39.48
CA ASN A 193 -51.47 -28.04 39.30
C ASN A 193 -50.01 -28.34 39.72
N TYR A 194 -49.24 -27.36 40.20
CA TYR A 194 -47.90 -27.59 40.71
C TYR A 194 -47.95 -28.53 41.92
N LYS A 195 -47.13 -29.59 41.90
CA LYS A 195 -47.08 -30.61 42.96
C LYS A 195 -46.03 -30.22 43.99
N LEU A 196 -46.50 -29.91 45.19
CA LEU A 196 -45.68 -29.59 46.35
C LEU A 196 -44.82 -30.78 46.74
N GLY A 197 -43.59 -30.52 47.17
CA GLY A 197 -42.65 -31.54 47.62
C GLY A 197 -41.60 -30.95 48.57
N PRO A 198 -40.77 -31.81 49.17
CA PRO A 198 -39.73 -31.37 50.09
C PRO A 198 -38.84 -30.27 49.51
N GLY A 199 -38.51 -29.28 50.34
CA GLY A 199 -37.70 -28.12 49.95
C GLY A 199 -38.48 -26.97 49.29
N ASP A 200 -39.77 -27.14 48.96
CA ASP A 200 -40.61 -26.01 48.55
C ASP A 200 -40.87 -25.09 49.75
N GLN A 201 -40.68 -23.80 49.57
CA GLN A 201 -41.10 -22.77 50.53
C GLN A 201 -42.54 -22.38 50.25
N VAL A 202 -43.37 -22.33 51.28
CA VAL A 202 -44.78 -21.97 51.19
C VAL A 202 -45.10 -20.81 52.10
N PHE A 203 -45.92 -19.88 51.60
CA PHE A 203 -46.48 -18.77 52.35
C PHE A 203 -47.98 -19.03 52.51
N ILE A 204 -48.42 -19.11 53.75
CA ILE A 204 -49.83 -19.27 54.11
C ILE A 204 -50.33 -17.95 54.65
N ASP A 205 -51.11 -17.26 53.84
CA ASP A 205 -51.73 -16.00 54.21
C ASP A 205 -53.11 -16.25 54.81
N VAL A 206 -53.31 -15.72 56.01
CA VAL A 206 -54.59 -15.67 56.71
C VAL A 206 -55.01 -14.22 56.79
N TRP A 207 -56.19 -13.86 56.27
CA TRP A 207 -56.72 -12.50 56.31
C TRP A 207 -58.24 -12.47 56.58
N GLY A 208 -58.73 -11.39 57.21
CA GLY A 208 -60.12 -11.23 57.61
C GLY A 208 -60.20 -10.78 59.07
N ALA A 209 -60.86 -11.58 59.91
CA ALA A 209 -60.89 -11.33 61.36
C ALA A 209 -59.53 -11.50 62.04
N SER A 210 -58.66 -12.36 61.49
CA SER A 210 -57.25 -12.51 61.88
C SER A 210 -56.33 -12.20 60.70
N GLN A 211 -55.15 -11.65 60.98
CA GLN A 211 -54.12 -11.35 59.98
C GLN A 211 -52.80 -12.00 60.38
N LYS A 212 -52.37 -13.02 59.62
CA LYS A 212 -51.10 -13.71 59.84
C LYS A 212 -50.58 -14.27 58.53
N THR A 213 -49.30 -14.07 58.24
CA THR A 213 -48.59 -14.77 57.15
C THR A 213 -47.62 -15.74 57.79
N ILE A 214 -47.70 -17.01 57.39
CA ILE A 214 -46.87 -18.09 57.91
C ILE A 214 -45.97 -18.56 56.77
N GLU A 215 -44.67 -18.40 56.98
CA GLU A 215 -43.64 -18.89 56.09
C GLU A 215 -43.11 -20.22 56.63
N SER A 216 -43.17 -21.28 55.81
CA SER A 216 -42.62 -22.59 56.18
C SER A 216 -42.04 -23.28 54.96
N THR A 217 -40.97 -24.03 55.16
CA THR A 217 -40.42 -24.94 54.14
C THR A 217 -41.00 -26.34 54.36
N ILE A 218 -41.36 -27.03 53.27
CA ILE A 218 -41.83 -28.41 53.33
C ILE A 218 -40.66 -29.32 53.70
N SER A 219 -40.80 -30.04 54.81
CA SER A 219 -39.79 -30.98 55.30
C SER A 219 -39.66 -32.23 54.41
N PRO A 220 -38.59 -33.05 54.55
CA PRO A 220 -38.42 -34.31 53.82
C PRO A 220 -39.59 -35.31 53.98
N ASP A 221 -40.26 -35.31 55.13
CA ASP A 221 -41.47 -36.09 55.42
C ASP A 221 -42.75 -35.48 54.80
N GLY A 222 -42.64 -34.35 54.11
CA GLY A 222 -43.74 -33.71 53.39
C GLY A 222 -44.68 -32.90 54.27
N THR A 223 -44.23 -32.50 55.47
CA THR A 223 -45.03 -31.72 56.41
C THR A 223 -44.55 -30.27 56.51
N ILE A 224 -45.45 -29.42 57.00
CA ILE A 224 -45.13 -28.07 57.46
C ILE A 224 -45.64 -27.91 58.88
N VAL A 225 -44.96 -27.12 59.70
CA VAL A 225 -45.41 -26.85 61.06
C VAL A 225 -46.13 -25.52 61.06
N ILE A 226 -47.40 -25.52 61.49
CA ILE A 226 -48.19 -24.32 61.65
C ILE A 226 -48.40 -24.07 63.14
N ASP A 227 -48.00 -22.90 63.62
CA ASP A 227 -48.23 -22.48 65.01
C ASP A 227 -49.70 -22.70 65.41
N GLU A 228 -49.95 -23.21 66.62
CA GLU A 228 -51.28 -23.48 67.19
C GLU A 228 -52.08 -24.64 66.54
N ILE A 229 -51.62 -25.19 65.42
CA ILE A 229 -52.27 -26.31 64.70
C ILE A 229 -51.40 -27.58 64.72
N GLY A 230 -50.08 -27.42 64.72
CA GLY A 230 -49.11 -28.52 64.67
C GLY A 230 -48.73 -28.93 63.24
N PRO A 231 -48.16 -30.13 63.04
CA PRO A 231 -47.68 -30.58 61.73
C PRO A 231 -48.83 -30.89 60.77
N VAL A 232 -48.73 -30.37 59.55
CA VAL A 232 -49.72 -30.51 58.48
C VAL A 232 -49.05 -31.07 57.22
N THR A 233 -49.53 -32.21 56.72
CA THR A 233 -48.98 -32.85 55.53
C THR A 233 -49.53 -32.22 54.25
N ILE A 234 -48.66 -31.59 53.47
CA ILE A 234 -48.99 -30.98 52.17
C ILE A 234 -48.09 -31.48 51.03
N GLY A 235 -47.00 -32.19 51.36
CA GLY A 235 -46.12 -32.83 50.41
C GLY A 235 -46.87 -33.83 49.54
N GLY A 236 -46.66 -33.76 48.22
CA GLY A 236 -47.33 -34.59 47.23
C GLY A 236 -48.71 -34.07 46.78
N MET A 237 -49.27 -33.04 47.43
CA MET A 237 -50.50 -32.38 46.97
C MET A 237 -50.21 -31.37 45.86
N THR A 238 -51.19 -31.12 44.99
CA THR A 238 -51.14 -29.93 44.13
C THR A 238 -51.43 -28.67 44.93
N VAL A 239 -51.01 -27.49 44.45
CA VAL A 239 -51.34 -26.21 45.10
C VAL A 239 -52.85 -26.03 45.28
N ALA A 240 -53.67 -26.47 44.33
CA ALA A 240 -55.12 -26.46 44.46
C ALA A 240 -55.62 -27.40 45.58
N GLN A 241 -55.07 -28.61 45.65
CA GLN A 241 -55.41 -29.59 46.69
C GLN A 241 -54.97 -29.09 48.08
N ALA A 242 -53.78 -28.52 48.19
CA ALA A 242 -53.24 -27.96 49.42
C ALA A 242 -54.08 -26.77 49.91
N ASN A 243 -54.47 -25.86 49.01
CA ASN A 243 -55.37 -24.75 49.35
C ASN A 243 -56.73 -25.24 49.87
N ALA A 244 -57.34 -26.23 49.21
CA ALA A 244 -58.61 -26.81 49.66
C ALA A 244 -58.47 -27.54 51.01
N TYR A 245 -57.35 -28.21 51.23
CA TYR A 245 -57.04 -28.91 52.49
C TYR A 245 -56.81 -27.93 53.65
N LEU A 246 -55.96 -26.92 53.45
CA LEU A 246 -55.67 -25.90 54.45
C LEU A 246 -56.91 -25.07 54.79
N LYS A 247 -57.76 -24.75 53.81
CA LYS A 247 -59.02 -24.05 54.09
C LYS A 247 -59.92 -24.82 55.06
N ARG A 248 -59.95 -26.16 55.00
CA ARG A 248 -60.72 -26.99 55.95
C ARG A 248 -60.03 -27.15 57.31
N LYS A 249 -58.71 -27.38 57.30
CA LYS A 249 -57.94 -27.78 58.48
C LYS A 249 -57.46 -26.60 59.33
N VAL A 250 -57.12 -25.49 58.67
CA VAL A 250 -56.66 -24.24 59.29
C VAL A 250 -57.83 -23.28 59.49
N GLY A 251 -58.78 -23.25 58.55
CA GLY A 251 -59.97 -22.40 58.65
C GLY A 251 -60.87 -22.68 59.86
N SER A 252 -60.80 -23.87 60.46
CA SER A 252 -61.51 -24.18 61.71
C SER A 252 -61.00 -23.40 62.92
N ASN A 253 -59.71 -23.01 62.91
CA ASN A 253 -59.06 -22.32 64.02
C ASN A 253 -59.11 -20.79 63.84
N TYR A 254 -59.36 -20.31 62.63
CA TYR A 254 -59.46 -18.89 62.29
C TYR A 254 -60.86 -18.54 61.77
N VAL A 255 -61.82 -18.39 62.69
CA VAL A 255 -63.23 -18.04 62.37
C VAL A 255 -63.29 -16.71 61.62
N ASN A 256 -64.17 -16.61 60.61
CA ASN A 256 -64.32 -15.43 59.75
C ASN A 256 -63.01 -14.96 59.06
N SER A 257 -62.08 -15.88 58.81
CA SER A 257 -60.83 -15.60 58.08
C SER A 257 -60.72 -16.46 56.81
N GLN A 258 -60.07 -15.92 55.79
CA GLN A 258 -59.69 -16.64 54.57
C GLN A 258 -58.26 -17.14 54.71
N VAL A 259 -57.96 -18.30 54.12
CA VAL A 259 -56.63 -18.92 54.11
C VAL A 259 -56.24 -19.20 52.67
N ARG A 260 -55.04 -18.79 52.25
CA ARG A 260 -54.45 -19.14 50.95
C ARG A 260 -52.98 -19.49 51.10
N LEU A 261 -52.60 -20.58 50.46
CA LEU A 261 -51.22 -20.97 50.25
C LEU A 261 -50.74 -20.48 48.90
N THR A 262 -49.58 -19.81 48.91
CA THR A 262 -48.76 -19.51 47.75
C THR A 262 -47.39 -20.17 47.92
N VAL A 263 -46.69 -20.41 46.81
CA VAL A 263 -45.36 -21.04 46.84
C VAL A 263 -44.33 -19.95 46.57
N GLY A 264 -43.32 -19.88 47.43
CA GLY A 264 -42.13 -19.06 47.28
C GLY A 264 -41.08 -19.76 46.45
N ASP A 265 -39.88 -19.92 47.01
CA ASP A 265 -38.82 -20.69 46.37
C ASP A 265 -39.24 -22.15 46.18
N THR A 266 -39.14 -22.63 44.94
CA THR A 266 -39.40 -24.03 44.63
C THR A 266 -38.19 -24.91 44.81
N LYS A 267 -38.45 -26.17 45.12
CA LYS A 267 -37.47 -27.24 45.12
C LYS A 267 -36.70 -27.30 43.82
N THR A 268 -35.46 -27.71 43.97
CA THR A 268 -34.61 -28.11 42.86
C THR A 268 -34.88 -29.56 42.47
N ILE A 269 -34.78 -29.85 41.19
CA ILE A 269 -34.79 -31.19 40.62
C ILE A 269 -33.43 -31.49 40.01
N THR A 270 -33.07 -32.77 39.97
CA THR A 270 -31.84 -33.23 39.34
C THR A 270 -32.18 -33.85 37.98
N VAL A 271 -31.54 -33.37 36.91
CA VAL A 271 -31.71 -33.91 35.55
C VAL A 271 -30.37 -34.29 34.95
N ASN A 272 -30.37 -35.24 34.03
CA ASN A 272 -29.16 -35.68 33.33
C ASN A 272 -29.20 -35.23 31.88
N ILE A 273 -28.18 -34.53 31.43
CA ILE A 273 -28.04 -34.08 30.03
C ILE A 273 -26.90 -34.86 29.42
N MET A 274 -27.20 -35.65 28.39
CA MET A 274 -26.28 -36.60 27.77
C MET A 274 -26.22 -36.41 26.24
N GLY A 275 -25.13 -36.89 25.65
CA GLY A 275 -24.89 -36.86 24.22
C GLY A 275 -24.21 -35.57 23.75
N GLU A 276 -24.60 -35.08 22.58
CA GLU A 276 -23.89 -34.06 21.81
C GLU A 276 -24.19 -32.62 22.27
N VAL A 277 -23.93 -32.35 23.54
CA VAL A 277 -23.99 -31.02 24.16
C VAL A 277 -22.59 -30.49 24.47
N VAL A 278 -22.47 -29.18 24.71
CA VAL A 278 -21.16 -28.57 25.01
C VAL A 278 -20.60 -29.08 26.34
N THR A 279 -21.46 -29.19 27.36
CA THR A 279 -21.09 -29.73 28.68
C THR A 279 -22.10 -30.80 29.13
N PRO A 280 -21.87 -32.08 28.83
CA PRO A 280 -22.74 -33.16 29.30
C PRO A 280 -22.54 -33.40 30.81
N GLY A 281 -23.60 -33.77 31.52
CA GLY A 281 -23.53 -34.01 32.95
C GLY A 281 -24.88 -33.95 33.68
N THR A 282 -24.80 -34.04 35.00
CA THR A 282 -25.95 -33.93 35.91
C THR A 282 -26.10 -32.48 36.36
N TYR A 283 -27.32 -31.95 36.26
CA TYR A 283 -27.62 -30.57 36.58
C TYR A 283 -28.74 -30.47 37.61
N THR A 284 -28.54 -29.58 38.58
CA THR A 284 -29.57 -29.22 39.57
C THR A 284 -30.26 -27.94 39.09
N ILE A 285 -31.55 -28.04 38.76
CA ILE A 285 -32.34 -26.93 38.20
C ILE A 285 -33.62 -26.71 38.99
N SER A 286 -34.23 -25.54 38.85
CA SER A 286 -35.57 -25.28 39.40
C SER A 286 -36.58 -26.31 38.89
N ALA A 287 -37.52 -26.71 39.73
CA ALA A 287 -38.65 -27.53 39.32
C ALA A 287 -39.49 -26.87 38.21
N PHE A 288 -39.34 -25.56 37.93
CA PHE A 288 -39.95 -24.82 36.80
C PHE A 288 -39.21 -24.94 35.47
N ALA A 289 -38.00 -25.49 35.47
CA ALA A 289 -37.18 -25.57 34.28
C ALA A 289 -37.78 -26.50 33.22
N SER A 290 -37.52 -26.14 31.97
CA SER A 290 -37.86 -26.90 30.77
C SER A 290 -36.59 -27.40 30.07
N VAL A 291 -36.75 -28.15 28.98
CA VAL A 291 -35.63 -28.64 28.16
C VAL A 291 -34.70 -27.50 27.71
N PHE A 292 -35.25 -26.36 27.29
CA PHE A 292 -34.44 -25.20 26.88
C PHE A 292 -33.58 -24.61 28.00
N HIS A 293 -34.08 -24.60 29.23
CA HIS A 293 -33.32 -24.16 30.40
C HIS A 293 -32.15 -25.11 30.65
N ALA A 294 -32.39 -26.41 30.57
CA ALA A 294 -31.35 -27.43 30.69
C ALA A 294 -30.29 -27.30 29.59
N LEU A 295 -30.69 -27.13 28.32
CA LEU A 295 -29.77 -26.91 27.21
C LEU A 295 -28.97 -25.61 27.36
N TYR A 296 -29.59 -24.53 27.87
CA TYR A 296 -28.91 -23.28 28.17
C TYR A 296 -27.81 -23.47 29.21
N MET A 297 -28.10 -24.16 30.32
CA MET A 297 -27.08 -24.45 31.33
C MET A 297 -25.96 -25.37 30.81
N ALA A 298 -26.28 -26.28 29.89
CA ALA A 298 -25.29 -27.14 29.23
C ALA A 298 -24.45 -26.42 28.16
N GLY A 299 -24.69 -25.12 27.91
CA GLY A 299 -24.01 -24.31 26.89
C GLY A 299 -24.52 -24.55 25.45
N GLY A 300 -25.66 -25.22 25.31
CA GLY A 300 -26.25 -25.63 24.03
C GLY A 300 -25.69 -26.95 23.49
N VAL A 301 -25.93 -27.19 22.20
CA VAL A 301 -25.45 -28.38 21.49
C VAL A 301 -24.03 -28.17 20.94
N ASN A 302 -23.19 -29.21 20.93
CA ASN A 302 -21.82 -29.14 20.41
C ASN A 302 -21.78 -29.17 18.86
N GLU A 303 -20.60 -29.24 18.22
CA GLU A 303 -20.46 -29.16 16.75
C GLU A 303 -21.24 -30.22 15.93
N ILE A 304 -21.52 -31.39 16.49
CA ILE A 304 -22.23 -32.48 15.82
C ILE A 304 -23.64 -32.72 16.36
N GLY A 305 -24.06 -32.02 17.42
CA GLY A 305 -25.36 -32.25 18.05
C GLY A 305 -26.56 -31.72 17.27
N THR A 306 -27.64 -32.49 17.26
CA THR A 306 -28.92 -32.13 16.63
C THR A 306 -29.64 -31.04 17.42
N MET A 307 -30.23 -30.08 16.70
CA MET A 307 -31.18 -29.11 17.24
C MET A 307 -32.64 -29.48 16.98
N ARG A 308 -32.90 -30.58 16.25
CA ARG A 308 -34.23 -30.91 15.73
C ARG A 308 -34.82 -32.22 16.25
N ASP A 309 -33.99 -33.11 16.79
CA ASP A 309 -34.41 -34.39 17.39
C ASP A 309 -33.81 -34.59 18.80
N ILE A 310 -34.10 -33.64 19.71
CA ILE A 310 -33.66 -33.74 21.11
C ILE A 310 -34.69 -34.54 21.91
N LYS A 311 -34.27 -35.64 22.56
CA LYS A 311 -35.17 -36.59 23.22
C LYS A 311 -35.17 -36.41 24.72
N VAL A 312 -36.36 -36.47 25.33
CA VAL A 312 -36.54 -36.42 26.79
C VAL A 312 -37.12 -37.73 27.28
N TYR A 313 -36.40 -38.40 28.18
CA TYR A 313 -36.82 -39.63 28.82
C TYR A 313 -37.18 -39.40 30.28
N ARG A 314 -38.29 -40.00 30.73
CA ARG A 314 -38.73 -40.05 32.13
C ARG A 314 -39.07 -41.48 32.48
N ASN A 315 -38.50 -42.01 33.56
CA ASN A 315 -38.69 -43.41 33.95
C ASN A 315 -38.46 -44.39 32.78
N SER A 316 -37.39 -44.15 32.01
CA SER A 316 -37.01 -44.92 30.81
C SER A 316 -38.00 -44.93 29.65
N LYS A 317 -39.00 -44.03 29.64
CA LYS A 317 -39.94 -43.84 28.53
C LYS A 317 -39.72 -42.50 27.85
N LEU A 318 -39.80 -42.46 26.52
CA LEU A 318 -39.75 -41.21 25.75
C LEU A 318 -41.01 -40.38 26.05
N VAL A 319 -40.83 -39.20 26.62
CA VAL A 319 -41.91 -38.27 26.97
C VAL A 319 -42.11 -37.22 25.89
N SER A 320 -41.02 -36.73 25.29
CA SER A 320 -41.09 -35.67 24.30
C SER A 320 -39.88 -35.65 23.38
N THR A 321 -40.08 -35.13 22.17
CA THR A 321 -39.04 -34.77 21.21
C THR A 321 -39.12 -33.28 20.96
N VAL A 322 -37.98 -32.58 21.07
CA VAL A 322 -37.89 -31.13 21.01
C VAL A 322 -37.20 -30.71 19.72
N ASP A 323 -37.83 -29.79 18.99
CA ASP A 323 -37.31 -29.17 17.76
C ASP A 323 -37.07 -27.68 17.99
N VAL A 324 -35.80 -27.29 18.19
CA VAL A 324 -35.39 -25.90 18.45
C VAL A 324 -35.65 -25.01 17.23
N TYR A 325 -35.66 -25.57 16.01
CA TYR A 325 -35.95 -24.77 14.80
C TYR A 325 -37.38 -24.23 14.80
N ASP A 326 -38.35 -25.00 15.31
CA ASP A 326 -39.76 -24.56 15.38
C ASP A 326 -39.92 -23.35 16.32
N TYR A 327 -39.12 -23.30 17.39
CA TYR A 327 -39.06 -22.14 18.27
C TYR A 327 -38.43 -20.92 17.59
N ILE A 328 -37.26 -21.08 16.97
CA ILE A 328 -36.51 -19.96 16.37
C ILE A 328 -37.28 -19.34 15.20
N LEU A 329 -37.92 -20.17 14.38
CA LEU A 329 -38.56 -19.73 13.15
C LEU A 329 -40.03 -19.36 13.33
N ASN A 330 -40.75 -20.05 14.21
CA ASN A 330 -42.21 -19.90 14.35
C ASN A 330 -42.64 -19.48 15.76
N GLY A 331 -41.72 -19.33 16.73
CA GLY A 331 -42.05 -18.99 18.12
C GLY A 331 -42.79 -20.09 18.88
N LYS A 332 -42.78 -21.33 18.36
CA LYS A 332 -43.53 -22.45 18.96
C LYS A 332 -42.67 -23.21 19.95
N LEU A 333 -43.20 -23.45 21.15
CA LEU A 333 -42.55 -24.23 22.21
C LEU A 333 -42.93 -25.72 22.17
N THR A 334 -43.29 -26.23 20.99
CA THR A 334 -43.72 -27.62 20.80
C THR A 334 -42.64 -28.59 21.30
N GLY A 335 -43.02 -29.50 22.18
CA GLY A 335 -42.09 -30.48 22.76
C GLY A 335 -41.18 -29.94 23.87
N ASN A 336 -41.07 -28.62 24.09
CA ASN A 336 -40.32 -28.04 25.22
C ASN A 336 -41.08 -28.23 26.54
N VAL A 337 -41.11 -29.48 27.01
CA VAL A 337 -41.82 -29.90 28.21
C VAL A 337 -41.09 -29.44 29.47
N ARG A 338 -41.86 -29.28 30.54
CA ARG A 338 -41.32 -29.08 31.89
C ARG A 338 -40.67 -30.36 32.38
N LEU A 339 -39.47 -30.21 32.95
CA LEU A 339 -38.67 -31.31 33.45
C LEU A 339 -39.17 -31.77 34.82
N ALA A 340 -38.96 -33.04 35.10
CA ALA A 340 -39.18 -33.67 36.40
C ALA A 340 -37.87 -34.26 36.92
N ASP A 341 -37.87 -34.60 38.20
CA ASP A 341 -36.71 -35.21 38.84
C ASP A 341 -36.32 -36.52 38.15
N ASN A 342 -35.01 -36.69 37.92
CA ASN A 342 -34.38 -37.80 37.19
C ASN A 342 -34.73 -37.90 35.70
N ASP A 343 -35.25 -36.84 35.08
CA ASP A 343 -35.37 -36.79 33.62
C ASP A 343 -33.99 -36.87 32.95
N VAL A 344 -33.93 -37.56 31.81
CA VAL A 344 -32.73 -37.69 30.99
C VAL A 344 -32.98 -37.04 29.63
N ILE A 345 -32.19 -36.03 29.31
CA ILE A 345 -32.21 -35.32 28.03
C ILE A 345 -31.06 -35.86 27.19
N VAL A 346 -31.37 -36.41 26.02
CA VAL A 346 -30.40 -37.02 25.12
C VAL A 346 -30.36 -36.23 23.82
N VAL A 347 -29.19 -35.69 23.50
CA VAL A 347 -28.91 -35.01 22.23
C VAL A 347 -28.10 -35.95 21.34
N GLY A 348 -28.66 -36.36 20.20
CA GLY A 348 -27.96 -37.17 19.20
C GLY A 348 -27.12 -36.33 18.23
N ALA A 349 -26.48 -36.98 17.26
CA ALA A 349 -25.86 -36.29 16.14
C ALA A 349 -26.91 -35.73 15.16
N TYR A 350 -26.56 -34.67 14.41
CA TYR A 350 -27.40 -34.16 13.33
C TYR A 350 -27.55 -35.20 12.20
N ASP A 351 -28.69 -35.19 11.51
CA ASP A 351 -28.95 -36.07 10.37
C ASP A 351 -28.44 -35.51 9.04
N CYS A 352 -28.66 -34.21 8.79
CA CYS A 352 -28.38 -33.57 7.51
C CYS A 352 -28.08 -32.08 7.70
N LEU A 353 -26.92 -31.62 7.25
CA LEU A 353 -26.51 -30.22 7.20
C LEU A 353 -26.35 -29.76 5.75
N VAL A 354 -27.08 -28.72 5.40
CA VAL A 354 -27.08 -28.14 4.05
C VAL A 354 -26.55 -26.73 4.10
N ASN A 355 -25.61 -26.42 3.20
CA ASN A 355 -25.10 -25.07 3.02
C ASN A 355 -26.03 -24.29 2.08
N VAL A 356 -26.54 -23.14 2.52
CA VAL A 356 -27.30 -22.22 1.65
C VAL A 356 -26.51 -20.94 1.47
N ALA A 357 -26.11 -20.65 0.24
CA ALA A 357 -25.21 -19.55 -0.12
C ALA A 357 -25.74 -18.73 -1.30
N GLY A 358 -25.07 -17.61 -1.58
CA GLY A 358 -25.40 -16.71 -2.68
C GLY A 358 -26.45 -15.66 -2.29
N LYS A 359 -27.35 -15.35 -3.22
CA LYS A 359 -28.36 -14.28 -3.13
C LYS A 359 -29.59 -14.67 -2.29
N VAL A 360 -29.34 -15.05 -1.04
CA VAL A 360 -30.34 -15.32 0.01
C VAL A 360 -30.14 -14.36 1.18
N LYS A 361 -31.20 -14.12 1.98
CA LYS A 361 -31.12 -13.14 3.07
C LYS A 361 -30.20 -13.56 4.23
N ARG A 362 -30.12 -14.86 4.51
CA ARG A 362 -29.29 -15.43 5.59
C ARG A 362 -28.44 -16.60 5.07
N PRO A 363 -27.30 -16.33 4.41
CA PRO A 363 -26.43 -17.38 3.89
C PRO A 363 -25.64 -18.06 5.02
N MET A 364 -25.88 -19.36 5.24
CA MET A 364 -25.27 -20.16 6.31
C MET A 364 -25.62 -21.67 6.18
N PHE A 365 -25.17 -22.50 7.12
CA PHE A 365 -25.58 -23.91 7.20
C PHE A 365 -26.90 -24.08 7.96
N TYR A 366 -27.73 -25.00 7.50
CA TYR A 366 -29.02 -25.34 8.09
C TYR A 366 -29.13 -26.83 8.33
N GLU A 367 -29.58 -27.22 9.52
CA GLU A 367 -29.96 -28.59 9.84
C GLU A 367 -31.33 -28.92 9.24
N MET A 368 -31.32 -29.88 8.33
CA MET A 368 -32.48 -30.31 7.56
C MET A 368 -32.92 -31.70 8.03
N LYS A 369 -34.22 -31.98 7.92
CA LYS A 369 -34.73 -33.36 8.05
C LYS A 369 -34.57 -34.06 6.69
N LYS A 370 -34.39 -35.39 6.70
CA LYS A 370 -34.15 -36.20 5.48
C LYS A 370 -35.19 -36.05 4.37
N ASN A 371 -36.40 -35.57 4.70
CA ASN A 371 -37.52 -35.39 3.78
C ASN A 371 -37.79 -33.93 3.41
N GLU A 372 -36.99 -32.98 3.88
CA GLU A 372 -37.17 -31.56 3.55
C GLU A 372 -36.56 -31.22 2.18
N SER A 373 -37.10 -30.18 1.54
CA SER A 373 -36.72 -29.79 0.18
C SER A 373 -35.88 -28.52 0.13
N VAL A 374 -35.36 -28.21 -1.06
CA VAL A 374 -34.63 -26.96 -1.35
C VAL A 374 -35.48 -25.74 -1.00
N ALA A 375 -36.79 -25.76 -1.27
CA ALA A 375 -37.70 -24.68 -0.88
C ALA A 375 -37.71 -24.46 0.64
N THR A 376 -37.67 -25.52 1.44
CA THR A 376 -37.61 -25.43 2.90
C THR A 376 -36.28 -24.83 3.36
N ALA A 377 -35.15 -25.25 2.77
CA ALA A 377 -33.84 -24.67 3.07
C ALA A 377 -33.80 -23.15 2.74
N LEU A 378 -34.34 -22.75 1.58
CA LEU A 378 -34.46 -21.34 1.19
C LEU A 378 -35.37 -20.55 2.15
N LYS A 379 -36.45 -21.16 2.64
CA LYS A 379 -37.33 -20.56 3.67
C LYS A 379 -36.57 -20.31 4.97
N TYR A 380 -35.76 -21.27 5.43
CA TYR A 380 -34.90 -21.08 6.60
C TYR A 380 -33.88 -19.96 6.38
N ALA A 381 -33.36 -19.85 5.16
CA ALA A 381 -32.50 -18.74 4.73
C ALA A 381 -33.19 -17.37 4.58
N GLY A 382 -34.49 -17.27 4.87
CA GLY A 382 -35.26 -16.02 4.76
C GLY A 382 -35.68 -15.68 3.32
N GLY A 383 -35.52 -16.61 2.38
CA GLY A 383 -35.80 -16.45 0.97
C GLY A 383 -34.72 -15.70 0.19
N PHE A 384 -35.06 -15.35 -1.04
CA PHE A 384 -34.20 -14.64 -1.99
C PHE A 384 -33.95 -13.17 -1.61
N THR A 385 -32.78 -12.63 -1.97
CA THR A 385 -32.54 -11.17 -2.01
C THR A 385 -33.20 -10.53 -3.24
N GLY A 386 -33.25 -9.20 -3.32
CA GLY A 386 -33.95 -8.47 -4.39
C GLY A 386 -33.34 -8.67 -5.78
N ASP A 387 -32.04 -8.89 -5.85
CA ASP A 387 -31.24 -9.09 -7.06
C ASP A 387 -30.96 -10.58 -7.37
N ALA A 388 -31.62 -11.49 -6.65
CA ALA A 388 -31.45 -12.92 -6.86
C ALA A 388 -32.09 -13.37 -8.18
N TYR A 389 -31.41 -14.29 -8.87
CA TYR A 389 -32.01 -15.05 -9.95
C TYR A 389 -32.91 -16.16 -9.36
N LYS A 390 -34.23 -16.02 -9.54
CA LYS A 390 -35.23 -16.89 -8.87
C LYS A 390 -35.68 -18.08 -9.72
N GLN A 391 -35.39 -18.09 -11.02
CA GLN A 391 -35.91 -19.10 -11.94
C GLN A 391 -35.25 -20.47 -11.74
N SER A 392 -33.99 -20.52 -11.32
CA SER A 392 -33.34 -21.75 -10.91
C SER A 392 -32.32 -21.53 -9.80
N VAL A 393 -32.12 -22.58 -9.01
CA VAL A 393 -31.13 -22.61 -7.93
C VAL A 393 -30.18 -23.78 -8.19
N ARG A 394 -28.88 -23.54 -7.99
CA ARG A 394 -27.86 -24.56 -8.20
C ARG A 394 -27.67 -25.37 -6.93
N VAL A 395 -27.76 -26.69 -7.02
CA VAL A 395 -27.43 -27.61 -5.93
C VAL A 395 -26.20 -28.41 -6.31
N LEU A 396 -25.15 -28.32 -5.49
CA LEU A 396 -23.96 -29.15 -5.60
C LEU A 396 -24.04 -30.26 -4.56
N ARG A 397 -24.10 -31.50 -5.01
CA ARG A 397 -24.17 -32.70 -4.17
C ARG A 397 -22.89 -33.51 -4.27
N LYS A 398 -22.44 -34.06 -3.15
CA LYS A 398 -21.32 -35.01 -3.10
C LYS A 398 -21.90 -36.41 -2.95
N ASN A 399 -21.80 -37.26 -3.96
CA ASN A 399 -22.35 -38.62 -3.92
C ASN A 399 -21.36 -39.68 -3.37
N GLY A 400 -20.25 -39.22 -2.78
CA GLY A 400 -19.18 -40.05 -2.23
C GLY A 400 -18.03 -40.33 -3.21
N LEU A 401 -18.30 -40.37 -4.52
CA LEU A 401 -17.29 -40.56 -5.57
C LEU A 401 -17.02 -39.26 -6.35
N GLU A 402 -18.09 -38.56 -6.71
CA GLU A 402 -18.07 -37.41 -7.62
C GLU A 402 -18.96 -36.27 -7.12
N TYR A 403 -18.75 -35.10 -7.70
CA TYR A 403 -19.64 -33.96 -7.54
C TYR A 403 -20.76 -34.02 -8.59
N GLN A 404 -22.00 -33.89 -8.14
CA GLN A 404 -23.18 -33.74 -9.00
C GLN A 404 -23.70 -32.31 -8.93
N ILE A 405 -24.08 -31.75 -10.08
CA ILE A 405 -24.68 -30.42 -10.17
C ILE A 405 -26.11 -30.57 -10.65
N PHE A 406 -27.05 -30.01 -9.89
CA PHE A 406 -28.46 -29.91 -10.27
C PHE A 406 -28.83 -28.44 -10.42
N ASN A 407 -29.54 -28.10 -11.49
CA ASN A 407 -30.20 -26.81 -11.64
C ASN A 407 -31.69 -27.03 -11.34
N VAL A 408 -32.09 -26.72 -10.11
CA VAL A 408 -33.45 -26.95 -9.63
C VAL A 408 -34.30 -25.74 -10.01
N GLU A 409 -35.25 -25.94 -10.90
CA GLU A 409 -36.13 -24.88 -11.40
C GLU A 409 -37.19 -24.50 -10.35
N GLU A 410 -37.77 -23.30 -10.48
CA GLU A 410 -38.72 -22.71 -9.51
C GLU A 410 -39.84 -23.67 -9.09
N PHE A 411 -40.43 -24.43 -10.03
CA PHE A 411 -41.53 -25.37 -9.76
C PHE A 411 -41.07 -26.70 -9.13
N GLU A 412 -39.76 -27.01 -9.18
CA GLU A 412 -39.18 -28.23 -8.62
C GLU A 412 -38.65 -28.02 -7.19
N LEU A 413 -38.42 -26.77 -6.77
CA LEU A 413 -37.85 -26.43 -5.46
C LEU A 413 -38.56 -27.13 -4.29
N GLY A 414 -39.89 -27.28 -4.36
CA GLY A 414 -40.69 -27.91 -3.32
C GLY A 414 -40.58 -29.44 -3.28
N LYS A 415 -40.20 -30.07 -4.40
CA LYS A 415 -40.12 -31.54 -4.57
C LYS A 415 -38.69 -32.06 -4.43
N PHE A 416 -37.70 -31.25 -4.79
CA PHE A 416 -36.29 -31.65 -4.76
C PHE A 416 -35.80 -31.76 -3.31
N GLN A 417 -35.56 -33.00 -2.85
CA GLN A 417 -35.08 -33.29 -1.50
C GLN A 417 -33.58 -33.02 -1.38
N VAL A 418 -33.20 -32.44 -0.25
CA VAL A 418 -31.79 -32.16 0.07
C VAL A 418 -31.12 -33.37 0.74
N SER A 419 -29.83 -33.51 0.51
CA SER A 419 -28.97 -34.52 1.14
C SER A 419 -27.93 -33.84 2.01
N ASP A 420 -27.35 -34.59 2.96
CA ASP A 420 -26.27 -34.10 3.81
C ASP A 420 -25.11 -33.58 2.97
N GLU A 421 -24.51 -32.47 3.40
CA GLU A 421 -23.43 -31.76 2.71
C GLU A 421 -23.79 -31.18 1.32
N ASP A 422 -25.07 -31.11 0.95
CA ASP A 422 -25.51 -30.35 -0.22
C ASP A 422 -25.15 -28.86 -0.06
N SER A 423 -24.74 -28.23 -1.17
CA SER A 423 -24.53 -26.80 -1.25
C SER A 423 -25.48 -26.16 -2.25
N ILE A 424 -26.48 -25.45 -1.73
CA ILE A 424 -27.48 -24.70 -2.46
C ILE A 424 -26.95 -23.29 -2.70
N THR A 425 -26.80 -22.88 -3.96
CA THR A 425 -26.27 -21.58 -4.35
C THR A 425 -27.28 -20.84 -5.22
N VAL A 426 -27.63 -19.63 -4.80
CA VAL A 426 -28.49 -18.72 -5.56
C VAL A 426 -27.64 -17.67 -6.27
N ASP A 427 -27.72 -17.63 -7.60
CA ASP A 427 -26.98 -16.68 -8.42
C ASP A 427 -27.68 -15.30 -8.46
N SER A 428 -26.95 -14.28 -8.92
CA SER A 428 -27.50 -12.93 -9.15
C SER A 428 -28.15 -12.85 -10.53
N VAL A 429 -29.13 -11.97 -10.70
CA VAL A 429 -29.54 -11.57 -12.05
C VAL A 429 -28.36 -10.99 -12.80
N ILE A 430 -28.23 -11.34 -14.09
CA ILE A 430 -27.20 -10.78 -14.96
C ILE A 430 -27.48 -9.28 -15.18
N PRO A 431 -26.45 -8.42 -15.22
CA PRO A 431 -26.61 -6.97 -15.45
C PRO A 431 -26.88 -6.66 -16.93
N ARG A 432 -27.89 -7.33 -17.51
CA ARG A 432 -28.39 -7.08 -18.86
C ARG A 432 -29.72 -6.35 -18.75
N PHE A 433 -29.80 -5.24 -19.45
CA PHE A 433 -31.03 -4.47 -19.57
C PHE A 433 -31.84 -5.04 -20.72
N ALA A 434 -33.11 -5.36 -20.50
CA ALA A 434 -33.98 -5.95 -21.52
C ALA A 434 -34.34 -4.97 -22.66
N ASN A 435 -34.29 -3.68 -22.36
CA ASN A 435 -34.91 -2.59 -23.13
C ASN A 435 -34.05 -1.32 -23.14
N LYS A 436 -32.72 -1.47 -23.17
CA LYS A 436 -31.80 -0.32 -23.16
C LYS A 436 -31.35 0.07 -24.56
N VAL A 437 -31.37 1.37 -24.84
CA VAL A 437 -30.61 2.05 -25.89
C VAL A 437 -29.73 3.13 -25.25
N GLU A 438 -28.67 3.55 -25.93
CA GLU A 438 -27.72 4.51 -25.39
C GLU A 438 -27.39 5.60 -26.42
N ILE A 439 -27.30 6.85 -25.97
CA ILE A 439 -26.87 7.98 -26.79
C ILE A 439 -25.66 8.67 -26.14
N LYS A 440 -24.63 8.93 -26.93
CA LYS A 440 -23.33 9.45 -26.51
C LYS A 440 -22.89 10.63 -27.37
N GLY A 441 -21.96 11.41 -26.84
CA GLY A 441 -21.30 12.50 -27.54
C GLY A 441 -22.01 13.85 -27.37
N ALA A 442 -22.06 14.64 -28.43
CA ALA A 442 -22.52 16.03 -28.47
C ALA A 442 -24.04 16.17 -28.42
N VAL A 443 -24.66 15.70 -27.34
CA VAL A 443 -26.08 15.89 -26.98
C VAL A 443 -26.21 16.47 -25.58
N PHE A 444 -27.32 17.15 -25.26
CA PHE A 444 -27.47 17.81 -23.96
C PHE A 444 -27.55 16.84 -22.78
N ARG A 445 -28.16 15.66 -22.98
CA ARG A 445 -28.33 14.62 -21.96
C ARG A 445 -27.89 13.27 -22.52
N PRO A 446 -26.57 13.00 -22.60
CA PRO A 446 -26.08 11.68 -22.98
C PRO A 446 -26.42 10.67 -21.88
N GLY A 447 -26.69 9.42 -22.25
CA GLY A 447 -27.01 8.39 -21.28
C GLY A 447 -27.78 7.21 -21.83
N MET A 448 -28.30 6.41 -20.90
CA MET A 448 -29.10 5.22 -21.18
C MET A 448 -30.59 5.57 -21.15
N TYR A 449 -31.30 5.12 -22.17
CA TYR A 449 -32.72 5.36 -22.37
C TYR A 449 -33.47 4.04 -22.54
N GLN A 450 -34.74 4.07 -22.17
CA GLN A 450 -35.66 2.96 -22.29
C GLN A 450 -36.24 2.88 -23.71
N SER A 451 -36.07 1.76 -24.39
CA SER A 451 -36.47 1.56 -25.81
C SER A 451 -37.89 1.03 -26.01
N ASP A 452 -38.62 0.70 -24.93
CA ASP A 452 -40.01 0.25 -24.96
C ASP A 452 -40.97 1.38 -24.54
N GLY A 453 -42.09 1.49 -25.26
CA GLY A 453 -43.12 2.51 -25.04
C GLY A 453 -42.91 3.79 -25.83
N ASN A 454 -42.01 4.67 -25.35
CA ASN A 454 -41.97 6.10 -25.73
C ASN A 454 -40.78 6.55 -26.60
N ILE A 455 -39.79 5.69 -26.80
CA ILE A 455 -38.60 5.97 -27.62
C ILE A 455 -38.39 4.80 -28.57
N LYS A 456 -38.92 4.93 -29.79
CA LYS A 456 -38.91 3.89 -30.81
C LYS A 456 -37.94 4.20 -31.94
N THR A 457 -37.55 5.45 -32.11
CA THR A 457 -36.70 5.88 -33.23
C THR A 457 -35.50 6.71 -32.80
N VAL A 458 -34.52 6.82 -33.69
CA VAL A 458 -33.31 7.63 -33.48
C VAL A 458 -33.67 9.09 -33.23
N LYS A 459 -34.63 9.66 -33.99
CA LYS A 459 -35.08 11.03 -33.77
C LYS A 459 -35.63 11.26 -32.37
N GLU A 460 -36.53 10.38 -31.92
CA GLU A 460 -37.13 10.46 -30.59
C GLU A 460 -36.07 10.34 -29.49
N LEU A 461 -35.06 9.48 -29.69
CA LEU A 461 -33.94 9.35 -28.75
C LEU A 461 -33.13 10.65 -28.65
N ILE A 462 -32.84 11.31 -29.77
CA ILE A 462 -32.12 12.59 -29.80
C ILE A 462 -32.96 13.69 -29.13
N GLU A 463 -34.26 13.76 -29.41
CA GLU A 463 -35.17 14.73 -28.79
C GLU A 463 -35.27 14.53 -27.27
N ARG A 464 -35.40 13.28 -26.79
CA ARG A 464 -35.41 12.96 -25.36
C ARG A 464 -34.05 13.17 -24.69
N ALA A 465 -32.97 13.14 -25.45
CA ALA A 465 -31.64 13.56 -25.02
C ALA A 465 -31.48 15.09 -24.96
N GLY A 466 -32.54 15.86 -25.22
CA GLY A 466 -32.52 17.32 -25.20
C GLY A 466 -31.98 17.94 -26.48
N GLY A 467 -31.81 17.16 -27.55
CA GLY A 467 -31.25 17.60 -28.83
C GLY A 467 -29.71 17.57 -28.87
N PRO A 468 -29.13 17.79 -30.07
CA PRO A 468 -27.69 17.94 -30.23
C PRO A 468 -27.20 19.28 -29.65
N LYS A 469 -25.94 19.31 -29.20
CA LYS A 469 -25.24 20.54 -28.80
C LYS A 469 -24.86 21.38 -30.03
N GLU A 470 -24.51 22.64 -29.80
CA GLU A 470 -24.11 23.60 -30.84
C GLU A 470 -22.82 23.18 -31.58
N ASP A 471 -21.94 22.47 -30.89
CA ASP A 471 -20.69 21.93 -31.43
C ASP A 471 -20.84 20.52 -32.03
N ALA A 472 -22.06 19.95 -32.08
CA ALA A 472 -22.29 18.63 -32.63
C ALA A 472 -21.99 18.58 -34.14
N PHE A 473 -21.36 17.49 -34.58
CA PHE A 473 -21.17 17.19 -35.99
C PHE A 473 -22.37 16.36 -36.49
N LEU A 474 -23.33 17.04 -37.11
CA LEU A 474 -24.63 16.45 -37.47
C LEU A 474 -24.63 15.69 -38.79
N ASP A 475 -23.66 15.96 -39.66
CA ASP A 475 -23.60 15.36 -41.01
C ASP A 475 -23.19 13.89 -40.96
N HIS A 476 -22.54 13.45 -39.88
CA HIS A 476 -22.10 12.07 -39.70
C HIS A 476 -22.09 11.65 -38.23
N ALA A 477 -23.16 10.97 -37.80
CA ALA A 477 -23.19 10.22 -36.55
C ALA A 477 -23.08 8.72 -36.81
N VAL A 478 -22.65 7.99 -35.79
CA VAL A 478 -22.40 6.55 -35.88
C VAL A 478 -23.29 5.81 -34.90
N MET A 479 -24.07 4.85 -35.39
CA MET A 479 -24.85 3.96 -34.54
C MET A 479 -24.28 2.55 -34.59
N HIS A 480 -23.86 2.05 -33.42
CA HIS A 480 -23.48 0.66 -33.25
C HIS A 480 -24.72 -0.16 -32.91
N ARG A 481 -24.96 -1.19 -33.71
CA ARG A 481 -26.10 -2.10 -33.55
C ARG A 481 -25.61 -3.53 -33.52
N ARG A 482 -26.28 -4.37 -32.73
CA ARG A 482 -25.98 -5.80 -32.68
C ARG A 482 -26.91 -6.57 -33.61
N ARG A 483 -26.34 -7.40 -34.48
CA ARG A 483 -27.09 -8.31 -35.35
C ARG A 483 -27.62 -9.52 -34.58
N SER A 484 -28.50 -10.29 -35.22
CA SER A 484 -29.07 -11.52 -34.67
C SER A 484 -28.02 -12.60 -34.35
N ASP A 485 -26.88 -12.60 -35.05
CA ASP A 485 -25.73 -13.47 -34.82
C ASP A 485 -24.74 -12.93 -33.77
N MET A 486 -25.13 -11.87 -33.04
CA MET A 486 -24.32 -11.16 -32.04
C MET A 486 -23.13 -10.35 -32.57
N THR A 487 -22.93 -10.27 -33.89
CA THR A 487 -21.90 -9.40 -34.49
C THR A 487 -22.30 -7.93 -34.42
N LEU A 488 -21.31 -7.03 -34.38
CA LEU A 488 -21.55 -5.59 -34.40
C LEU A 488 -21.64 -5.10 -35.84
N GLU A 489 -22.67 -4.31 -36.12
CA GLU A 489 -22.80 -3.52 -37.34
C GLU A 489 -22.77 -2.03 -37.01
N VAL A 490 -22.28 -1.25 -37.98
CA VAL A 490 -22.16 0.19 -37.87
C VAL A 490 -23.07 0.82 -38.92
N LEU A 491 -23.96 1.70 -38.47
CA LEU A 491 -24.88 2.45 -39.31
C LEU A 491 -24.46 3.92 -39.27
N SER A 492 -24.21 4.49 -40.45
CA SER A 492 -23.96 5.92 -40.61
C SER A 492 -25.31 6.65 -40.60
N ILE A 493 -25.43 7.67 -39.76
CA ILE A 493 -26.66 8.45 -39.57
C ILE A 493 -26.40 9.92 -39.93
N ASP A 494 -27.14 10.44 -40.91
CA ASP A 494 -27.22 11.88 -41.17
C ASP A 494 -28.24 12.50 -40.20
N VAL A 495 -27.75 13.02 -39.08
CA VAL A 495 -28.59 13.59 -38.01
C VAL A 495 -29.23 14.90 -38.47
N ALA A 496 -28.50 15.72 -39.24
CA ALA A 496 -29.03 16.97 -39.78
C ALA A 496 -30.21 16.72 -40.73
N GLY A 497 -30.07 15.75 -41.64
CA GLY A 497 -31.15 15.30 -42.51
C GLY A 497 -32.32 14.71 -41.73
N LEU A 498 -32.05 13.94 -40.69
CA LEU A 498 -33.07 13.23 -39.90
C LEU A 498 -33.91 14.18 -39.05
N LEU A 499 -33.29 15.18 -38.42
CA LEU A 499 -33.99 16.21 -37.65
C LEU A 499 -34.84 17.12 -38.56
N HIS A 500 -34.34 17.46 -39.75
CA HIS A 500 -35.05 18.28 -40.73
C HIS A 500 -36.03 17.50 -41.62
N GLY A 501 -36.19 16.18 -41.42
CA GLY A 501 -37.12 15.35 -42.19
C GLY A 501 -36.73 15.10 -43.66
N ARG A 502 -35.46 15.26 -44.01
CA ARG A 502 -34.93 14.96 -45.36
C ARG A 502 -34.64 13.48 -45.59
N VAL A 503 -34.38 12.74 -44.51
CA VAL A 503 -34.15 11.28 -44.53
C VAL A 503 -35.17 10.59 -43.61
N PRO A 504 -35.56 9.33 -43.91
CA PRO A 504 -36.48 8.57 -43.06
C PRO A 504 -35.85 8.25 -41.70
N ASP A 505 -36.67 8.22 -40.67
CA ASP A 505 -36.25 7.91 -39.31
C ASP A 505 -35.96 6.40 -39.13
N ILE A 506 -35.07 6.08 -38.20
CA ILE A 506 -34.54 4.72 -38.04
C ILE A 506 -35.11 4.10 -36.77
N PRO A 507 -35.78 2.94 -36.86
CA PRO A 507 -36.30 2.26 -35.67
C PRO A 507 -35.13 1.74 -34.83
N LEU A 508 -35.20 1.98 -33.52
CA LEU A 508 -34.22 1.52 -32.54
C LEU A 508 -34.44 0.05 -32.18
N ARG A 509 -33.35 -0.63 -31.86
CA ARG A 509 -33.30 -2.01 -31.36
C ARG A 509 -32.63 -2.03 -29.99
N LYS A 510 -32.91 -3.06 -29.21
CA LYS A 510 -32.24 -3.29 -27.93
C LYS A 510 -30.72 -3.29 -28.12
N GLU A 511 -30.01 -2.68 -27.18
CA GLU A 511 -28.54 -2.53 -27.18
C GLU A 511 -27.97 -1.58 -28.27
N ASP A 512 -28.79 -0.84 -29.01
CA ASP A 512 -28.26 0.19 -29.94
C ASP A 512 -27.54 1.31 -29.17
N VAL A 513 -26.42 1.76 -29.72
CA VAL A 513 -25.62 2.87 -29.21
C VAL A 513 -25.43 3.91 -30.31
N LEU A 514 -26.05 5.07 -30.16
CA LEU A 514 -25.86 6.21 -31.05
C LEU A 514 -24.75 7.11 -30.50
N PHE A 515 -23.75 7.41 -31.32
CA PHE A 515 -22.67 8.34 -31.01
C PHE A 515 -22.71 9.52 -31.98
N ILE A 516 -22.87 10.72 -31.44
CA ILE A 516 -22.84 11.98 -32.19
C ILE A 516 -21.53 12.70 -31.83
N PRO A 517 -20.51 12.73 -32.71
CA PRO A 517 -19.25 13.39 -32.40
C PRO A 517 -19.44 14.91 -32.28
N SER A 518 -18.55 15.57 -31.53
CA SER A 518 -18.40 17.02 -31.60
C SER A 518 -17.44 17.42 -32.73
N LYS A 519 -17.54 18.66 -33.21
CA LYS A 519 -16.57 19.24 -34.16
C LYS A 519 -15.15 19.24 -33.59
N LYS A 520 -15.00 19.36 -32.26
CA LYS A 520 -13.71 19.27 -31.57
C LYS A 520 -13.12 17.85 -31.64
N ASP A 521 -13.93 16.81 -31.48
CA ASP A 521 -13.48 15.41 -31.59
C ASP A 521 -12.89 15.10 -32.98
N MET A 522 -13.33 15.82 -34.02
CA MET A 522 -12.86 15.64 -35.39
C MET A 522 -11.61 16.46 -35.73
N GLN A 523 -11.45 17.65 -35.15
CA GLN A 523 -10.32 18.54 -35.43
C GLN A 523 -9.10 18.25 -34.54
N GLY A 524 -9.29 17.54 -33.42
CA GLY A 524 -8.26 17.32 -32.40
C GLY A 524 -7.97 18.60 -31.60
N GLU A 525 -7.29 18.46 -30.47
CA GLU A 525 -6.87 19.61 -29.65
C GLU A 525 -5.80 20.41 -30.40
N GLN A 526 -6.13 21.65 -30.76
CA GLN A 526 -5.19 22.60 -31.35
C GLN A 526 -4.45 23.31 -30.21
N ILE A 527 -3.11 23.28 -30.25
CA ILE A 527 -2.26 23.82 -29.18
C ILE A 527 -1.20 24.76 -29.73
N LEU A 528 -0.65 25.63 -28.89
CA LEU A 528 0.54 26.45 -29.13
C LEU A 528 1.60 26.15 -28.07
N THR A 529 2.88 26.30 -28.41
CA THR A 529 3.97 26.06 -27.46
C THR A 529 4.89 27.27 -27.35
N ILE A 530 5.26 27.66 -26.13
CA ILE A 530 6.24 28.72 -25.88
C ILE A 530 7.36 28.26 -24.97
N LYS A 531 8.61 28.54 -25.39
CA LYS A 531 9.85 28.09 -24.73
C LYS A 531 10.79 29.27 -24.52
N GLY A 532 11.69 29.13 -23.54
CA GLY A 532 12.77 30.09 -23.29
C GLY A 532 12.46 31.11 -22.19
N GLU A 533 12.90 32.36 -22.37
CA GLU A 533 12.90 33.41 -21.34
C GLU A 533 11.55 34.11 -21.15
N VAL A 534 10.49 33.31 -20.95
CA VAL A 534 9.17 33.77 -20.50
C VAL A 534 8.90 33.31 -19.08
N ARG A 535 7.93 33.93 -18.40
CA ARG A 535 7.59 33.60 -17.01
C ARG A 535 6.99 32.20 -16.87
N TYR A 536 6.08 31.83 -17.78
CA TYR A 536 5.38 30.54 -17.79
C TYR A 536 5.56 29.82 -19.14
N PRO A 537 6.73 29.22 -19.41
CA PRO A 537 6.94 28.42 -20.62
C PRO A 537 6.09 27.16 -20.56
N GLY A 538 5.49 26.75 -21.68
CA GLY A 538 4.57 25.62 -21.70
C GLY A 538 3.76 25.48 -22.99
N ILE A 539 2.75 24.60 -22.90
CA ILE A 539 1.79 24.33 -23.96
C ILE A 539 0.46 24.98 -23.57
N TYR A 540 -0.18 25.64 -24.52
CA TYR A 540 -1.43 26.39 -24.35
C TYR A 540 -2.45 25.94 -25.41
N GLU A 541 -3.74 26.10 -25.12
CA GLU A 541 -4.81 25.88 -26.10
C GLU A 541 -4.78 27.02 -27.13
N TYR A 542 -4.88 26.68 -28.42
CA TYR A 542 -4.90 27.66 -29.51
C TYR A 542 -6.24 28.39 -29.54
N ALA A 543 -6.21 29.71 -29.60
CA ALA A 543 -7.37 30.54 -29.91
C ALA A 543 -7.27 31.12 -31.34
N ALA A 544 -8.41 31.20 -32.03
CA ALA A 544 -8.43 31.83 -33.35
C ALA A 544 -8.05 33.32 -33.25
N ASN A 545 -7.19 33.78 -34.17
CA ASN A 545 -6.62 35.14 -34.22
C ASN A 545 -5.66 35.50 -33.08
N GLU A 546 -5.11 34.51 -32.38
CA GLU A 546 -4.09 34.75 -31.35
C GLU A 546 -2.77 35.23 -31.96
N THR A 547 -2.26 36.37 -31.47
CA THR A 547 -0.99 36.95 -31.96
C THR A 547 0.19 36.52 -31.12
N LEU A 548 1.41 36.70 -31.65
CA LEU A 548 2.65 36.43 -30.92
C LEU A 548 2.72 37.21 -29.60
N GLU A 549 2.27 38.45 -29.59
CA GLU A 549 2.28 39.34 -28.42
C GLU A 549 1.29 38.89 -27.35
N ASP A 550 0.06 38.57 -27.76
CA ASP A 550 -0.98 38.03 -26.88
C ASP A 550 -0.52 36.72 -26.24
N PHE A 551 0.15 35.87 -27.02
CA PHE A 551 0.66 34.61 -26.53
C PHE A 551 1.83 34.77 -25.54
N ILE A 552 2.74 35.70 -25.78
CA ILE A 552 3.81 36.06 -24.83
C ILE A 552 3.21 36.65 -23.55
N LEU A 553 2.16 37.46 -23.66
CA LEU A 553 1.45 38.03 -22.51
C LEU A 553 0.75 36.94 -21.70
N GLN A 554 0.08 35.99 -22.35
CA GLN A 554 -0.55 34.82 -21.74
C GLN A 554 0.49 33.94 -21.02
N ALA A 555 1.72 33.87 -21.54
CA ALA A 555 2.86 33.24 -20.89
C ALA A 555 3.44 34.04 -19.70
N GLY A 556 2.77 35.10 -19.25
CA GLY A 556 3.17 35.94 -18.12
C GLY A 556 4.25 36.96 -18.44
N GLY A 557 4.46 37.25 -19.73
CA GLY A 557 5.45 38.19 -20.25
C GLY A 557 6.88 37.64 -20.29
N LEU A 558 7.79 38.51 -20.72
CA LEU A 558 9.22 38.22 -20.82
C LEU A 558 9.90 38.28 -19.44
N LYS A 559 10.92 37.45 -19.23
CA LYS A 559 11.86 37.61 -18.11
C LYS A 559 12.87 38.72 -18.41
N GLU A 560 13.52 39.25 -17.37
CA GLU A 560 14.58 40.28 -17.53
C GLU A 560 15.75 39.78 -18.39
N ALA A 561 16.03 38.48 -18.33
CA ALA A 561 17.06 37.83 -19.13
C ALA A 561 16.67 37.64 -20.61
N ALA A 562 15.44 37.97 -21.03
CA ALA A 562 14.97 37.73 -22.38
C ALA A 562 15.61 38.67 -23.40
N SER A 563 15.84 38.13 -24.60
CA SER A 563 16.27 38.89 -25.77
C SER A 563 15.05 39.54 -26.43
N THR A 564 14.96 40.86 -26.36
CA THR A 564 13.96 41.62 -27.12
C THR A 564 14.25 41.60 -28.63
N VAL A 565 15.48 41.37 -29.05
CA VAL A 565 15.88 41.43 -30.47
C VAL A 565 15.63 40.12 -31.22
N LYS A 566 15.37 39.01 -30.50
CA LYS A 566 15.29 37.68 -31.12
C LYS A 566 14.24 36.79 -30.46
N VAL A 567 13.06 36.76 -31.09
CA VAL A 567 11.99 35.79 -30.83
C VAL A 567 11.73 35.01 -32.11
N ASP A 568 11.88 33.69 -32.07
CA ASP A 568 11.69 32.83 -33.24
C ASP A 568 10.34 32.10 -33.13
N VAL A 569 9.55 32.06 -34.18
CA VAL A 569 8.35 31.22 -34.30
C VAL A 569 8.63 30.15 -35.35
N ALA A 570 8.54 28.89 -34.94
CA ALA A 570 8.66 27.74 -35.83
C ALA A 570 7.26 27.22 -36.18
N ARG A 571 6.90 27.30 -37.46
CA ARG A 571 5.64 26.81 -38.02
C ARG A 571 5.90 25.55 -38.84
N ARG A 572 5.13 24.50 -38.59
CA ARG A 572 5.19 23.28 -39.40
C ARG A 572 4.58 23.50 -40.79
N ILE A 573 5.22 22.98 -41.83
CA ILE A 573 4.67 23.00 -43.19
C ILE A 573 3.64 21.86 -43.31
N LYS A 574 2.43 22.17 -43.79
CA LYS A 574 1.35 21.19 -43.99
C LYS A 574 0.96 21.15 -45.47
N ASN A 575 1.46 20.15 -46.20
CA ASN A 575 1.02 19.87 -47.56
C ASN A 575 0.26 18.54 -47.61
N GLN A 576 -1.06 18.58 -47.46
CA GLN A 576 -1.93 17.39 -47.43
C GLN A 576 -2.05 16.68 -48.80
N GLN A 577 -1.55 17.29 -49.87
CA GLN A 577 -1.56 16.75 -51.23
C GLN A 577 -0.15 16.57 -51.82
N ALA A 578 0.91 16.65 -51.00
CA ALA A 578 2.27 16.41 -51.45
C ALA A 578 2.43 14.97 -51.95
N THR A 579 2.85 14.82 -53.21
CA THR A 579 3.22 13.53 -53.81
C THR A 579 4.71 13.22 -53.72
N ASP A 580 5.53 14.20 -53.33
CA ASP A 580 6.98 14.10 -53.11
C ASP A 580 7.35 14.55 -51.68
N SER A 581 8.47 14.06 -51.16
CA SER A 581 8.98 14.51 -49.85
C SER A 581 9.70 15.85 -49.98
N GLU A 582 9.10 16.92 -49.46
CA GLU A 582 9.78 18.22 -49.32
C GLU A 582 10.89 18.12 -48.25
N ASP A 583 12.04 18.75 -48.48
CA ASP A 583 13.24 18.67 -47.60
C ASP A 583 13.12 19.55 -46.33
N PHE A 584 12.11 20.44 -46.28
CA PHE A 584 11.89 21.34 -45.15
C PHE A 584 10.71 20.88 -44.28
N MET A 585 10.96 20.68 -42.99
CA MET A 585 9.92 20.25 -42.03
C MET A 585 9.20 21.43 -41.33
N ALA A 586 9.82 22.61 -41.31
CA ALA A 586 9.29 23.80 -40.64
C ALA A 586 9.83 25.10 -41.26
N GLN A 587 9.00 26.13 -41.26
CA GLN A 587 9.35 27.51 -41.57
C GLN A 587 9.64 28.26 -40.26
N THR A 588 10.70 29.07 -40.21
CA THR A 588 11.04 29.88 -39.02
C THR A 588 10.87 31.36 -39.33
N PHE A 589 10.18 32.07 -38.45
CA PHE A 589 10.01 33.52 -38.50
C PHE A 589 10.72 34.15 -37.30
N SER A 590 11.57 35.14 -37.51
CA SER A 590 12.30 35.82 -36.42
C SER A 590 11.85 37.27 -36.28
N PHE A 591 11.55 37.67 -35.05
CA PHE A 591 11.00 38.99 -34.71
C PHE A 591 11.87 39.71 -33.68
N SER A 592 11.82 41.04 -33.73
CA SER A 592 12.30 41.92 -32.66
C SER A 592 11.10 42.62 -31.99
N LEU A 593 11.12 42.69 -30.67
CA LEU A 593 10.09 43.24 -29.80
C LEU A 593 10.55 44.58 -29.23
N LYS A 594 9.70 45.61 -29.26
CA LYS A 594 9.95 46.88 -28.54
C LYS A 594 9.39 46.85 -27.11
N GLU A 595 9.85 47.80 -26.29
CA GLU A 595 9.21 48.11 -25.00
C GLU A 595 7.72 48.39 -25.24
N GLY A 596 6.85 47.59 -24.60
CA GLY A 596 5.40 47.64 -24.80
C GLY A 596 4.83 46.57 -25.75
N PHE A 597 5.63 45.58 -26.19
CA PHE A 597 5.17 44.44 -27.00
C PHE A 597 4.62 44.82 -28.38
N VAL A 598 5.28 45.70 -29.13
CA VAL A 598 4.90 46.02 -30.51
C VAL A 598 6.02 45.58 -31.46
N VAL A 599 5.69 44.72 -32.43
CA VAL A 599 6.58 44.30 -33.53
C VAL A 599 6.72 45.44 -34.54
N GLU A 600 7.93 45.66 -35.07
CA GLU A 600 8.20 46.75 -36.01
C GLU A 600 7.72 46.39 -37.43
N GLY A 601 6.84 47.21 -38.02
CA GLY A 601 6.67 47.33 -39.48
C GLY A 601 5.58 46.53 -40.18
N GLU A 602 4.95 45.51 -39.57
CA GLU A 602 3.82 44.77 -40.16
C GLU A 602 2.80 44.32 -39.10
N PRO A 603 1.50 44.12 -39.47
CA PRO A 603 0.44 43.82 -38.52
C PRO A 603 0.76 42.58 -37.67
N SER A 604 0.40 42.62 -36.38
CA SER A 604 0.65 41.60 -35.35
C SER A 604 0.64 40.16 -35.91
N PHE A 605 1.79 39.47 -35.82
CA PHE A 605 1.96 38.14 -36.40
C PHE A 605 0.99 37.15 -35.74
N THR A 606 0.03 36.65 -36.53
CA THR A 606 -0.98 35.69 -36.06
C THR A 606 -0.39 34.28 -36.06
N LEU A 607 -0.52 33.60 -34.93
CA LEU A 607 -0.08 32.23 -34.75
C LEU A 607 -1.06 31.27 -35.42
N GLU A 608 -0.54 30.13 -35.87
CA GLU A 608 -1.34 29.02 -36.36
C GLU A 608 -1.29 27.85 -35.38
N PRO A 609 -2.27 26.93 -35.42
CA PRO A 609 -2.22 25.73 -34.60
C PRO A 609 -0.87 25.04 -34.72
N PHE A 610 -0.29 24.78 -33.55
CA PHE A 610 0.95 24.05 -33.31
C PHE A 610 2.24 24.79 -33.65
N ASP A 611 2.17 26.12 -33.79
CA ASP A 611 3.37 26.94 -33.79
C ASP A 611 4.14 26.82 -32.46
N GLU A 612 5.47 26.85 -32.57
CA GLU A 612 6.37 26.90 -31.42
C GLU A 612 7.11 28.24 -31.36
N VAL A 613 6.90 28.98 -30.27
CA VAL A 613 7.55 30.27 -30.01
C VAL A 613 8.76 30.09 -29.10
N TYR A 614 9.88 30.69 -29.48
CA TYR A 614 11.17 30.61 -28.79
C TYR A 614 11.65 32.01 -28.41
N VAL A 615 11.58 32.32 -27.12
CA VAL A 615 12.13 33.56 -26.54
C VAL A 615 13.57 33.30 -26.08
N ARG A 616 14.55 33.86 -26.78
CA ARG A 616 15.98 33.60 -26.48
C ARG A 616 16.46 34.39 -25.26
N ARG A 617 17.53 33.93 -24.61
CA ARG A 617 18.24 34.70 -23.57
C ARG A 617 19.11 35.77 -24.20
N SER A 618 19.08 36.98 -23.64
CA SER A 618 19.92 38.10 -24.05
C SER A 618 21.40 37.80 -23.77
N PRO A 619 22.29 37.86 -24.77
CA PRO A 619 23.74 37.71 -24.56
C PRO A 619 24.37 38.81 -23.69
N GLY A 620 23.68 39.94 -23.53
CA GLY A 620 24.09 41.05 -22.67
C GLY A 620 23.66 40.92 -21.21
N TYR A 621 22.80 39.96 -20.88
CA TYR A 621 22.30 39.77 -19.52
C TYR A 621 23.19 38.81 -18.73
N TYR A 622 23.73 39.30 -17.62
CA TYR A 622 24.50 38.52 -16.66
C TYR A 622 24.01 38.82 -15.26
N GLU A 623 23.84 37.77 -14.45
CA GLU A 623 23.53 37.93 -13.03
C GLU A 623 24.75 38.50 -12.30
N GLN A 624 24.49 39.32 -11.28
CA GLN A 624 25.52 39.88 -10.42
C GLN A 624 26.26 38.75 -9.69
N LYS A 625 27.60 38.83 -9.69
CA LYS A 625 28.48 37.84 -9.11
C LYS A 625 29.34 38.42 -8.00
N ASN A 626 29.57 37.70 -6.91
CA ASN A 626 30.26 38.16 -5.72
C ASN A 626 31.41 37.23 -5.29
N VAL A 627 32.41 37.84 -4.65
CA VAL A 627 33.58 37.19 -4.01
C VAL A 627 33.79 37.77 -2.62
N SER A 628 34.58 37.12 -1.78
CA SER A 628 34.85 37.59 -0.41
C SER A 628 36.34 37.63 -0.10
N VAL A 629 36.73 38.57 0.78
CA VAL A 629 38.08 38.69 1.31
C VAL A 629 38.01 38.76 2.83
N GLU A 630 38.83 37.96 3.50
CA GLU A 630 38.89 37.88 4.96
C GLU A 630 40.31 37.85 5.51
N GLY A 631 40.44 38.24 6.78
CA GLY A 631 41.70 38.28 7.51
C GLY A 631 42.39 39.64 7.41
N GLU A 632 43.70 39.64 7.20
CA GLU A 632 44.57 40.81 7.33
C GLU A 632 44.58 41.70 6.07
N VAL A 633 43.42 42.31 5.79
CA VAL A 633 43.20 43.36 4.78
C VAL A 633 42.56 44.59 5.42
N LEU A 634 42.67 45.76 4.79
CA LEU A 634 42.09 46.99 5.36
C LEU A 634 40.56 46.92 5.47
N PHE A 635 39.89 46.36 4.45
CA PHE A 635 38.44 46.23 4.39
C PHE A 635 38.05 44.80 4.03
N ALA A 636 37.86 43.94 5.04
CA ALA A 636 37.31 42.61 4.84
C ALA A 636 35.81 42.68 4.48
N GLY A 637 35.32 41.77 3.64
CA GLY A 637 33.92 41.73 3.24
C GLY A 637 33.67 41.13 1.86
N THR A 638 32.45 41.29 1.37
CA THR A 638 31.99 40.81 0.07
C THR A 638 32.12 41.91 -0.98
N TYR A 639 32.68 41.55 -2.13
CA TYR A 639 32.91 42.43 -3.28
C TYR A 639 32.23 41.85 -4.51
N THR A 640 31.58 42.71 -5.29
CA THR A 640 30.99 42.32 -6.57
C THR A 640 32.06 42.25 -7.65
N LEU A 641 32.02 41.19 -8.47
CA LEU A 641 32.86 41.05 -9.63
C LEU A 641 32.43 42.04 -10.72
N ALA A 642 33.22 43.09 -10.92
CA ALA A 642 32.95 44.13 -11.91
C ALA A 642 33.13 43.63 -13.36
N ARG A 643 33.94 42.58 -13.56
CA ARG A 643 34.21 41.97 -14.86
C ARG A 643 34.52 40.48 -14.72
N LYS A 644 34.20 39.70 -15.76
CA LYS A 644 34.47 38.24 -15.82
C LYS A 644 35.95 37.87 -15.65
N SER A 645 36.86 38.80 -15.96
CA SER A 645 38.30 38.60 -15.91
C SER A 645 38.97 39.18 -14.67
N GLN A 646 38.21 39.59 -13.64
CA GLN A 646 38.76 40.18 -12.42
C GLN A 646 39.63 39.16 -11.67
N ARG A 647 40.76 39.63 -11.14
CA ARG A 647 41.83 38.79 -10.57
C ARG A 647 42.08 39.04 -9.08
N LEU A 648 42.87 38.17 -8.47
CA LEU A 648 43.24 38.23 -7.04
C LEU A 648 43.86 39.58 -6.64
N SER A 649 44.79 40.10 -7.43
CA SER A 649 45.47 41.37 -7.15
C SER A 649 44.50 42.55 -7.09
N GLU A 650 43.54 42.60 -8.02
CA GLU A 650 42.48 43.62 -8.10
C GLU A 650 41.50 43.53 -6.92
N LEU A 651 41.21 42.32 -6.46
CA LEU A 651 40.38 42.10 -5.27
C LEU A 651 41.08 42.60 -4.00
N VAL A 652 42.37 42.31 -3.83
CA VAL A 652 43.16 42.84 -2.70
C VAL A 652 43.25 44.36 -2.75
N GLN A 653 43.42 44.94 -3.94
CA GLN A 653 43.40 46.40 -4.13
C GLN A 653 42.03 46.99 -3.75
N SER A 654 40.94 46.34 -4.16
CA SER A 654 39.56 46.75 -3.80
C SER A 654 39.32 46.68 -2.30
N ALA A 655 39.96 45.73 -1.61
CA ALA A 655 39.94 45.60 -0.15
C ALA A 655 40.84 46.61 0.58
N GLY A 656 41.40 47.61 -0.13
CA GLY A 656 42.29 48.62 0.43
C GLY A 656 43.74 48.16 0.62
N GLY A 657 44.09 46.96 0.17
CA GLY A 657 45.41 46.37 0.39
C GLY A 657 45.53 45.62 1.72
N LEU A 658 46.76 45.21 2.02
CA LEU A 658 47.09 44.34 3.15
C LEU A 658 47.42 45.17 4.41
N THR A 659 47.10 44.64 5.60
CA THR A 659 47.54 45.25 6.87
C THR A 659 49.04 44.99 7.11
N LYS A 660 49.62 45.65 8.11
CA LYS A 660 51.04 45.43 8.50
C LYS A 660 51.30 44.05 9.09
N GLU A 661 50.28 43.41 9.65
CA GLU A 661 50.36 42.09 10.28
C GLU A 661 50.08 40.94 9.28
N ALA A 662 49.76 41.28 8.03
CA ALA A 662 49.39 40.34 6.99
C ALA A 662 50.54 39.42 6.58
N TYR A 663 50.28 38.11 6.58
CA TYR A 663 51.21 37.13 6.03
C TYR A 663 50.82 36.73 4.62
N ILE A 664 51.34 37.49 3.65
CA ILE A 664 51.04 37.37 2.22
C ILE A 664 51.31 35.95 1.70
N LYS A 665 52.42 35.34 2.10
CA LYS A 665 52.81 33.98 1.69
C LYS A 665 51.92 32.88 2.29
N GLY A 666 51.09 33.23 3.28
CA GLY A 666 50.10 32.33 3.86
C GLY A 666 48.70 32.50 3.28
N ALA A 667 48.49 33.44 2.35
CA ALA A 667 47.18 33.67 1.76
C ALA A 667 46.72 32.43 0.96
N ARG A 668 45.43 32.10 1.08
CA ARG A 668 44.82 30.96 0.38
C ARG A 668 43.49 31.36 -0.23
N LEU A 669 43.16 30.74 -1.36
CA LEU A 669 41.88 30.92 -2.03
C LEU A 669 41.02 29.68 -1.81
N GLU A 670 39.84 29.86 -1.26
CA GLU A 670 38.80 28.85 -1.16
C GLU A 670 37.80 29.05 -2.30
N ARG A 671 37.46 27.98 -3.01
CA ARG A 671 36.63 28.02 -4.21
C ARG A 671 35.53 26.96 -4.14
N GLU A 672 34.33 27.33 -4.54
CA GLU A 672 33.21 26.40 -4.67
C GLU A 672 33.34 25.56 -5.95
N MET A 673 33.04 24.27 -5.86
CA MET A 673 33.03 23.37 -7.00
C MET A 673 31.86 23.68 -7.93
N THR A 674 32.12 23.67 -9.24
CA THR A 674 31.02 23.69 -10.23
C THR A 674 30.22 22.39 -10.17
N ALA A 675 28.98 22.41 -10.68
CA ALA A 675 28.15 21.20 -10.74
C ALA A 675 28.85 20.03 -11.50
N GLU A 676 29.62 20.36 -12.54
CA GLU A 676 30.41 19.39 -13.30
C GLU A 676 31.62 18.87 -12.50
N GLU A 677 32.36 19.76 -11.82
CA GLU A 677 33.48 19.38 -10.96
C GLU A 677 33.00 18.46 -9.83
N LYS A 678 31.87 18.79 -9.19
CA LYS A 678 31.23 17.98 -8.16
C LYS A 678 30.82 16.60 -8.69
N LEU A 679 30.15 16.55 -9.84
CA LEU A 679 29.77 15.29 -10.48
C LEU A 679 31.01 14.44 -10.81
N ARG A 680 32.11 15.06 -11.25
CA ARG A 680 33.38 14.37 -11.53
C ARG A 680 34.00 13.77 -10.26
N VAL A 681 34.00 14.50 -9.14
CA VAL A 681 34.51 13.98 -7.87
C VAL A 681 33.61 12.85 -7.34
N GLU A 682 32.29 13.01 -7.40
CA GLU A 682 31.34 11.97 -7.01
C GLU A 682 31.52 10.69 -7.85
N THR A 683 31.71 10.83 -9.16
CA THR A 683 31.94 9.69 -10.06
C THR A 683 33.28 9.01 -9.81
N MET A 684 34.34 9.76 -9.49
CA MET A 684 35.64 9.19 -9.06
C MET A 684 35.52 8.41 -7.75
N ILE A 685 34.80 8.93 -6.75
CA ILE A 685 34.56 8.24 -5.48
C ILE A 685 33.73 6.96 -5.70
N LYS A 686 32.68 7.04 -6.51
CA LYS A 686 31.86 5.88 -6.90
C LYS A 686 32.66 4.83 -7.67
N ALA A 687 33.62 5.25 -8.51
CA ALA A 687 34.50 4.34 -9.25
C ALA A 687 35.53 3.67 -8.33
N ALA A 688 36.15 4.42 -7.43
CA ALA A 688 37.12 3.88 -6.45
C ALA A 688 36.45 2.95 -5.41
N ALA A 689 35.19 3.20 -5.04
CA ALA A 689 34.44 2.34 -4.14
C ALA A 689 34.06 0.97 -4.75
N LYS A 690 34.11 0.83 -6.08
CA LYS A 690 33.76 -0.44 -6.77
C LYS A 690 34.87 -1.49 -6.77
N GLU A 691 36.10 -1.15 -6.38
CA GLU A 691 37.24 -2.08 -6.46
C GLU A 691 37.35 -3.07 -5.28
N ASN A 692 36.53 -2.98 -4.23
CA ASN A 692 36.55 -3.96 -3.13
C ASN A 692 35.15 -4.38 -2.63
N ASP A 693 35.08 -5.66 -2.30
CA ASP A 693 33.87 -6.47 -2.09
C ASP A 693 33.07 -6.10 -0.81
N LYS A 694 31.76 -6.32 -0.92
CA LYS A 694 30.65 -6.35 0.08
C LYS A 694 30.36 -5.18 1.04
N ASP A 695 31.31 -4.33 1.45
CA ASP A 695 31.05 -3.26 2.45
C ASP A 695 31.17 -1.81 1.90
N SER A 696 31.36 -1.65 0.60
CA SER A 696 31.68 -0.37 -0.05
C SER A 696 30.49 0.57 -0.32
N VAL A 697 29.26 0.08 -0.24
CA VAL A 697 28.04 0.88 -0.52
C VAL A 697 27.69 1.83 0.63
N SER A 698 28.11 1.51 1.86
CA SER A 698 27.87 2.35 3.05
C SER A 698 28.76 3.61 3.08
N VAL A 699 29.99 3.51 2.56
CA VAL A 699 31.01 4.57 2.57
C VAL A 699 30.72 5.67 1.54
N ALA A 700 30.31 5.30 0.32
CA ALA A 700 29.96 6.27 -0.73
C ALA A 700 28.69 7.09 -0.42
N LYS A 701 27.88 6.64 0.55
CA LYS A 701 26.66 7.32 1.01
C LYS A 701 26.89 8.21 2.23
N THR A 702 28.02 8.05 2.92
CA THR A 702 28.36 8.79 4.15
C THR A 702 29.50 9.80 3.98
N LEU A 703 30.23 9.79 2.86
CA LEU A 703 31.21 10.84 2.55
C LEU A 703 30.51 12.07 1.97
N ASP A 704 30.25 13.07 2.82
CA ASP A 704 29.96 14.43 2.39
C ASP A 704 31.27 15.07 1.89
N VAL A 705 31.45 15.09 0.57
CA VAL A 705 32.53 15.85 -0.05
C VAL A 705 32.10 17.30 0.02
N GLY A 706 32.63 18.06 0.98
CA GLY A 706 32.30 19.47 1.16
C GLY A 706 32.31 20.25 -0.16
N THR A 707 31.52 21.31 -0.27
CA THR A 707 31.28 22.01 -1.56
C THR A 707 32.45 22.86 -2.04
N THR A 708 33.47 23.08 -1.19
CA THR A 708 34.62 23.94 -1.48
C THR A 708 35.95 23.18 -1.47
N TYR A 709 36.94 23.73 -2.18
CA TYR A 709 38.33 23.28 -2.16
C TYR A 709 39.29 24.47 -2.10
N TYR A 710 40.49 24.24 -1.56
CA TYR A 710 41.53 25.25 -1.54
C TYR A 710 42.36 25.23 -2.84
N VAL A 711 42.55 26.40 -3.43
CA VAL A 711 43.51 26.65 -4.50
C VAL A 711 44.78 27.21 -3.87
N GLY A 712 45.90 26.49 -4.03
CA GLY A 712 47.20 26.99 -3.60
C GLY A 712 47.60 28.21 -4.43
N ILE A 713 47.83 29.34 -3.76
CA ILE A 713 48.19 30.61 -4.40
C ILE A 713 49.53 31.14 -3.88
N GLU A 714 50.21 31.90 -4.73
CA GLU A 714 51.41 32.67 -4.37
C GLU A 714 51.08 34.16 -4.48
N LEU A 715 50.31 34.67 -3.50
CA LEU A 715 49.77 36.03 -3.52
C LEU A 715 50.87 37.10 -3.56
N ASP A 716 52.03 36.83 -2.96
CA ASP A 716 53.19 37.72 -3.00
C ASP A 716 53.70 37.94 -4.42
N LYS A 717 53.70 36.88 -5.24
CA LYS A 717 54.05 36.97 -6.66
C LYS A 717 52.93 37.61 -7.49
N ALA A 718 51.67 37.33 -7.15
CA ALA A 718 50.52 37.92 -7.83
C ALA A 718 50.45 39.45 -7.66
N LEU A 719 50.75 39.95 -6.46
CA LEU A 719 50.80 41.38 -6.17
C LEU A 719 52.05 42.05 -6.76
N ALA A 720 53.17 41.33 -6.85
CA ALA A 720 54.40 41.84 -7.46
C ALA A 720 54.32 41.91 -9.00
N ASN A 721 53.53 41.04 -9.64
CA ASN A 721 53.31 41.03 -11.09
C ASN A 721 51.80 40.84 -11.41
N PRO A 722 50.97 41.90 -11.25
CA PRO A 722 49.54 41.84 -11.55
C PRO A 722 49.27 41.41 -13.01
N GLY A 723 48.29 40.53 -13.20
CA GLY A 723 47.97 39.95 -14.52
C GLY A 723 48.87 38.78 -14.97
N GLY A 724 49.93 38.46 -14.23
CA GLY A 724 50.80 37.30 -14.50
C GLY A 724 50.17 35.95 -14.16
N GLU A 725 50.93 34.87 -14.34
CA GLU A 725 50.43 33.48 -14.14
C GLU A 725 49.96 33.19 -12.71
N ASN A 726 50.53 33.86 -11.71
CA ASN A 726 50.18 33.68 -10.30
C ASN A 726 48.93 34.49 -9.89
N ASP A 727 48.46 35.41 -10.73
CA ASP A 727 47.32 36.28 -10.46
C ASP A 727 46.03 35.66 -11.00
N ILE A 728 45.46 34.71 -10.25
CA ILE A 728 44.36 33.86 -10.68
C ILE A 728 43.07 34.67 -10.93
N VAL A 729 42.31 34.29 -11.96
CA VAL A 729 40.97 34.84 -12.24
C VAL A 729 39.96 34.31 -11.23
N LEU A 730 39.17 35.22 -10.68
CA LEU A 730 38.17 34.95 -9.67
C LEU A 730 36.87 34.41 -10.28
N ARG A 731 36.16 33.60 -9.49
CA ARG A 731 34.85 33.01 -9.82
C ARG A 731 33.82 33.39 -8.76
N GLU A 732 32.55 33.18 -9.10
CA GLU A 732 31.47 33.33 -8.12
C GLU A 732 31.76 32.51 -6.86
N GLY A 733 31.57 33.12 -5.69
CA GLY A 733 31.74 32.46 -4.40
C GLY A 733 33.20 32.27 -3.96
N ASP A 734 34.19 32.73 -4.74
CA ASP A 734 35.59 32.68 -4.32
C ASP A 734 35.82 33.46 -3.03
N ARG A 735 36.61 32.88 -2.12
CA ARG A 735 36.94 33.44 -0.81
C ARG A 735 38.44 33.48 -0.59
N LEU A 736 39.01 34.69 -0.56
CA LEU A 736 40.41 34.92 -0.30
C LEU A 736 40.64 35.12 1.20
N ILE A 737 41.48 34.28 1.80
CA ILE A 737 41.79 34.31 3.23
C ILE A 737 43.25 34.69 3.41
N ILE A 738 43.52 35.78 4.13
CA ILE A 738 44.85 36.30 4.37
C ILE A 738 45.15 36.21 5.87
N PRO A 739 46.01 35.27 6.32
CA PRO A 739 46.26 35.08 7.74
C PRO A 739 47.22 36.12 8.32
N THR A 740 47.26 36.21 9.65
CA THR A 740 48.28 36.96 10.41
C THR A 740 49.63 36.26 10.36
N PHE A 741 50.72 37.04 10.43
CA PHE A 741 52.08 36.51 10.54
C PHE A 741 52.28 35.73 11.85
N THR A 742 52.76 34.49 11.73
CA THR A 742 53.11 33.64 12.88
C THR A 742 54.53 33.13 12.73
N ASN A 743 55.37 33.34 13.76
CA ASN A 743 56.78 32.95 13.72
C ASN A 743 57.00 31.53 14.31
N THR A 744 56.13 30.58 13.96
CA THR A 744 56.15 29.22 14.51
C THR A 744 56.00 28.16 13.42
N VAL A 745 56.55 26.98 13.64
CA VAL A 745 56.38 25.78 12.81
C VAL A 745 55.74 24.70 13.67
N LYS A 746 54.68 24.08 13.17
CA LYS A 746 54.01 22.98 13.85
C LYS A 746 54.63 21.65 13.38
N VAL A 747 54.98 20.77 14.31
CA VAL A 747 55.52 19.43 14.00
C VAL A 747 54.52 18.39 14.52
N ASN A 748 53.93 17.63 13.60
CA ASN A 748 52.83 16.72 13.86
C ASN A 748 53.05 15.34 13.21
N GLY A 749 52.35 14.33 13.73
CA GLY A 749 52.40 12.95 13.25
C GLY A 749 53.32 12.06 14.10
N GLU A 750 54.07 11.18 13.46
CA GLU A 750 54.92 10.16 14.11
C GLU A 750 56.27 10.71 14.59
N VAL A 751 56.19 11.68 15.48
CA VAL A 751 57.30 12.21 16.28
C VAL A 751 57.09 11.83 17.74
N MET A 752 58.13 11.96 18.58
CA MET A 752 58.00 11.62 20.00
C MET A 752 56.96 12.49 20.72
N PHE A 753 56.93 13.79 20.41
CA PHE A 753 55.91 14.71 20.91
C PHE A 753 55.44 15.67 19.81
N SER A 754 54.14 15.69 19.51
CA SER A 754 53.56 16.71 18.62
C SER A 754 53.63 18.07 19.31
N THR A 755 54.31 19.03 18.69
CA THR A 755 54.62 20.33 19.32
C THR A 755 54.69 21.46 18.29
N THR A 756 54.66 22.69 18.78
CA THR A 756 54.87 23.90 17.98
C THR A 756 56.14 24.58 18.44
N VAL A 757 57.04 24.86 17.51
CA VAL A 757 58.37 25.42 17.81
C VAL A 757 58.57 26.74 17.08
N ALA A 758 59.45 27.60 17.59
CA ALA A 758 59.75 28.86 16.95
C ALA A 758 60.42 28.64 15.58
N TYR A 759 59.98 29.38 14.56
CA TYR A 759 60.59 29.33 13.24
C TYR A 759 61.98 29.96 13.28
N ASN A 760 62.95 29.25 12.71
CA ASN A 760 64.30 29.73 12.48
C ASN A 760 64.73 29.40 11.04
N SER A 761 65.01 30.44 10.27
CA SER A 761 65.40 30.33 8.85
C SER A 761 66.71 29.59 8.63
N LYS A 762 67.53 29.35 9.68
CA LYS A 762 68.79 28.60 9.63
C LYS A 762 68.66 27.10 9.87
N GLN A 763 67.58 26.68 10.52
CA GLN A 763 67.33 25.29 10.89
C GLN A 763 66.90 24.44 9.68
N LYS A 764 67.34 23.18 9.69
CA LYS A 764 66.95 22.14 8.72
C LYS A 764 65.79 21.33 9.28
N LEU A 765 65.13 20.54 8.43
CA LEU A 765 64.00 19.69 8.83
C LEU A 765 64.30 18.82 10.06
N THR A 766 65.50 18.23 10.12
CA THR A 766 65.93 17.39 11.25
C THR A 766 65.93 18.15 12.56
N ASP A 767 66.39 19.40 12.56
CA ASP A 767 66.49 20.22 13.77
C ASP A 767 65.11 20.49 14.37
N TYR A 768 64.07 20.64 13.54
CA TYR A 768 62.68 20.78 13.97
C TYR A 768 62.11 19.45 14.51
N ILE A 769 62.46 18.33 13.90
CA ILE A 769 62.03 17.00 14.35
C ILE A 769 62.73 16.61 15.66
N ASP A 770 64.00 16.97 15.84
CA ASP A 770 64.76 16.71 17.06
C ASP A 770 64.23 17.54 18.24
N GLN A 771 63.80 18.79 17.99
CA GLN A 771 63.06 19.60 18.97
C GLN A 771 61.71 18.97 19.38
N ALA A 772 61.12 18.13 18.53
CA ALA A 772 59.94 17.31 18.83
C ALA A 772 60.30 15.97 19.52
N GLY A 773 61.54 15.82 20.00
CA GLY A 773 62.06 14.59 20.63
C GLY A 773 62.53 13.53 19.63
N GLY A 774 62.61 13.87 18.34
CA GLY A 774 62.98 12.95 17.28
C GLY A 774 61.80 12.16 16.72
N PHE A 775 62.09 11.26 15.78
CA PHE A 775 61.11 10.38 15.16
C PHE A 775 60.62 9.28 16.12
N SER A 776 59.32 8.96 16.09
CA SER A 776 58.79 7.76 16.76
C SER A 776 59.33 6.47 16.11
N GLN A 777 59.28 5.34 16.82
CA GLN A 777 59.69 4.04 16.26
C GLN A 777 58.87 3.62 15.02
N LYS A 778 57.63 4.09 14.97
CA LYS A 778 56.69 3.82 13.88
C LYS A 778 56.78 4.85 12.77
N ALA A 779 57.67 5.85 12.82
CA ALA A 779 57.75 6.92 11.83
C ALA A 779 58.36 6.50 10.47
N LYS A 780 57.76 6.92 9.36
CA LYS A 780 58.32 6.75 8.01
C LYS A 780 59.23 7.92 7.65
N LYS A 781 60.46 7.84 8.14
CA LYS A 781 61.49 8.90 8.09
C LYS A 781 61.82 9.44 6.69
N ASN A 782 61.55 8.69 5.62
CA ASN A 782 61.89 9.06 4.23
C ASN A 782 60.74 9.74 3.44
N ARG A 783 59.59 10.02 4.08
CA ARG A 783 58.43 10.67 3.45
C ARG A 783 57.83 11.74 4.36
N VAL A 784 58.63 12.73 4.75
CA VAL A 784 58.14 13.87 5.53
C VAL A 784 57.56 14.94 4.59
N TYR A 785 56.44 15.54 4.98
CA TYR A 785 55.75 16.57 4.21
C TYR A 785 55.75 17.90 4.96
N VAL A 786 55.78 19.01 4.22
CA VAL A 786 55.54 20.35 4.75
C VAL A 786 54.33 20.94 4.06
N ILE A 787 53.41 21.46 4.87
CA ILE A 787 52.18 22.12 4.43
C ILE A 787 52.33 23.59 4.79
N ASN A 788 52.38 24.46 3.78
CA ASN A 788 52.39 25.89 4.00
C ASN A 788 50.98 26.40 4.31
N MET A 789 50.88 27.58 4.95
CA MET A 789 49.59 28.20 5.28
C MET A 789 48.72 28.49 4.04
N ASN A 790 49.36 28.73 2.87
CA ASN A 790 48.68 28.90 1.59
C ASN A 790 48.09 27.59 1.01
N GLY A 791 48.20 26.47 1.72
CA GLY A 791 47.65 25.17 1.33
C GLY A 791 48.56 24.34 0.42
N MET A 792 49.74 24.85 0.03
CA MET A 792 50.68 24.08 -0.79
C MET A 792 51.40 23.00 0.02
N VAL A 793 51.50 21.80 -0.54
CA VAL A 793 52.12 20.63 0.10
C VAL A 793 53.40 20.23 -0.62
N TYR A 794 54.50 20.14 0.12
CA TYR A 794 55.80 19.75 -0.41
C TYR A 794 56.30 18.47 0.24
N ARG A 795 56.67 17.47 -0.57
CA ARG A 795 57.45 16.33 -0.10
C ARG A 795 58.91 16.74 0.07
N ILE A 796 59.44 16.58 1.27
CA ILE A 796 60.78 17.04 1.58
C ILE A 796 61.84 16.03 1.08
N LYS A 797 62.86 16.57 0.40
CA LYS A 797 64.09 15.88 0.01
C LYS A 797 65.30 16.68 0.52
N GLY A 798 66.37 16.00 0.93
CA GLY A 798 67.59 16.65 1.43
C GLY A 798 67.38 17.40 2.75
N SER A 799 68.01 18.58 2.91
CA SER A 799 67.96 19.37 4.16
C SER A 799 66.60 20.00 4.49
N GLY A 800 65.69 20.09 3.51
CA GLY A 800 64.31 20.59 3.68
C GLY A 800 64.15 22.09 3.95
N ARG A 801 65.24 22.81 4.26
CA ARG A 801 65.25 24.20 4.72
C ARG A 801 64.44 25.17 3.83
N LYS A 802 64.49 25.02 2.51
CA LYS A 802 63.82 25.93 1.55
C LYS A 802 62.30 25.80 1.50
N TYR A 803 61.74 24.75 2.10
CA TYR A 803 60.29 24.49 2.10
C TYR A 803 59.63 24.83 3.44
N ILE A 804 60.42 25.08 4.49
CA ILE A 804 59.92 25.41 5.83
C ILE A 804 59.76 26.93 5.91
N ASN A 805 58.51 27.36 6.05
CA ASN A 805 58.13 28.77 6.15
C ASN A 805 57.42 29.03 7.48
N PRO A 806 57.38 30.29 7.96
CA PRO A 806 56.55 30.66 9.10
C PRO A 806 55.11 30.16 8.93
N GLY A 807 54.56 29.56 9.98
CA GLY A 807 53.21 29.00 10.06
C GLY A 807 53.00 27.66 9.34
N CYS A 808 54.05 27.05 8.77
CA CYS A 808 53.92 25.75 8.12
C CYS A 808 53.76 24.60 9.12
N GLU A 809 53.17 23.50 8.66
CA GLU A 809 53.02 22.25 9.39
C GLU A 809 53.88 21.14 8.77
N ILE A 810 54.82 20.62 9.55
CA ILE A 810 55.62 19.44 9.22
C ILE A 810 54.82 18.20 9.63
N ILE A 811 54.49 17.35 8.67
CA ILE A 811 53.81 16.08 8.91
C ILE A 811 54.76 14.91 8.68
N VAL A 812 54.95 14.12 9.74
CA VAL A 812 55.69 12.85 9.71
C VAL A 812 54.69 11.69 9.67
N PRO A 813 54.58 10.93 8.56
CA PRO A 813 53.65 9.83 8.48
C PRO A 813 54.19 8.56 9.16
N GLN A 814 53.30 7.61 9.42
CA GLN A 814 53.63 6.30 9.97
C GLN A 814 54.16 5.32 8.91
N LYS A 815 55.07 4.44 9.32
CA LYS A 815 55.45 3.20 8.62
C LYS A 815 54.24 2.30 8.62
N MET A 816 53.82 1.89 7.43
CA MET A 816 52.71 0.98 7.28
C MET A 816 53.15 -0.42 7.71
N ALA A 817 52.41 -1.05 8.64
CA ALA A 817 52.52 -2.49 8.87
C ALA A 817 51.96 -3.23 7.64
N SER A 818 52.43 -4.45 7.38
CA SER A 818 52.15 -5.27 6.19
C SER A 818 50.66 -5.66 5.94
N LYS A 819 49.69 -4.97 6.53
CA LYS A 819 48.26 -5.18 6.28
C LYS A 819 47.75 -4.04 5.38
N LYS A 820 47.22 -4.39 4.20
CA LYS A 820 46.54 -3.45 3.31
C LYS A 820 45.34 -2.84 4.05
N MET A 821 45.39 -1.55 4.38
CA MET A 821 44.21 -0.81 4.85
C MET A 821 43.16 -0.77 3.73
N THR A 822 41.89 -0.77 4.12
CA THR A 822 40.80 -0.53 3.17
C THR A 822 40.73 0.96 2.80
N ILE A 823 40.31 1.28 1.57
CA ILE A 823 40.10 2.67 1.11
C ILE A 823 39.09 3.38 2.03
N SER A 824 38.16 2.63 2.63
CA SER A 824 37.23 3.06 3.67
C SER A 824 37.94 3.64 4.89
N GLU A 825 38.91 2.92 5.47
CA GLU A 825 39.69 3.36 6.64
C GLU A 825 40.51 4.62 6.34
N ILE A 826 41.06 4.72 5.13
CA ILE A 826 41.84 5.88 4.65
C ILE A 826 40.97 7.14 4.53
N LEU A 827 39.71 6.99 4.10
CA LEU A 827 38.76 8.08 3.97
C LEU A 827 38.15 8.51 5.33
N THR A 828 37.93 7.59 6.28
CA THR A 828 37.43 7.92 7.64
C THR A 828 38.46 8.61 8.55
N ILE A 829 39.76 8.39 8.38
CA ILE A 829 40.79 9.09 9.15
C ILE A 829 40.88 10.57 8.73
N GLY A 830 40.47 10.91 7.51
CA GLY A 830 40.53 12.27 6.95
C GLY A 830 39.42 13.22 7.38
N THR A 831 38.36 12.77 8.04
CA THR A 831 37.19 13.62 8.34
C THR A 831 37.22 14.28 9.71
N SER A 832 38.12 13.88 10.62
CA SER A 832 37.97 14.30 12.02
C SER A 832 38.92 15.38 12.55
N THR A 833 40.06 15.76 11.94
CA THR A 833 40.79 17.00 12.39
C THR A 833 41.98 17.50 11.56
N ALA A 834 42.41 16.87 10.47
CA ALA A 834 43.59 17.35 9.73
C ALA A 834 43.30 17.43 8.22
N SER A 835 43.67 18.57 7.65
CA SER A 835 43.46 19.03 6.26
C SER A 835 43.72 17.98 5.18
N ILE A 836 43.25 18.22 3.95
CA ILE A 836 43.54 17.47 2.69
C ILE A 836 45.01 16.97 2.60
N ALA A 837 45.94 17.64 3.27
CA ALA A 837 47.32 17.24 3.35
C ALA A 837 47.63 15.97 4.18
N THR A 838 46.87 15.61 5.23
CA THR A 838 46.99 14.27 5.84
C THR A 838 46.51 13.21 4.86
N MET A 839 45.46 13.51 4.09
CA MET A 839 44.95 12.65 3.02
C MET A 839 46.05 12.41 1.96
N ILE A 840 46.69 13.47 1.46
CA ILE A 840 47.80 13.37 0.49
C ILE A 840 49.01 12.63 1.09
N ALA A 841 49.37 12.89 2.34
CA ALA A 841 50.48 12.19 3.01
C ALA A 841 50.18 10.69 3.20
N THR A 842 48.93 10.32 3.49
CA THR A 842 48.48 8.92 3.56
C THR A 842 48.40 8.24 2.19
N ILE A 843 47.87 8.91 1.16
CA ILE A 843 47.76 8.39 -0.21
C ILE A 843 49.16 8.23 -0.83
N ALA A 844 50.06 9.20 -0.65
CA ALA A 844 51.45 9.10 -1.10
C ALA A 844 52.25 8.02 -0.34
N ASN A 845 51.70 7.47 0.74
CA ASN A 845 52.23 6.31 1.42
C ASN A 845 51.85 4.98 0.76
N LEU A 846 50.72 4.95 0.03
CA LEU A 846 50.11 3.78 -0.60
C LEU A 846 50.50 3.55 -2.07
N VAL A 847 50.87 4.61 -2.80
CA VAL A 847 51.21 4.51 -4.25
C VAL A 847 52.65 3.99 -4.52
N HIS A 848 53.44 3.73 -3.48
CA HIS A 848 54.73 3.00 -3.57
C HIS A 848 55.11 2.33 -2.26
#